data_AF-A0A2W7N9P6-F1
#
_entry.id   AF-A0A2W7N9P6-F1
#
_cell.length_a   1.000
_cell.length_b   1.000
_cell.length_c   1.000
_cell.angle_alpha   90.00
_cell.angle_beta   90.00
_cell.angle_gamma   90.00
#
_symmetry.space_group_name_H-M   'P 1'
#
loop_
_entity.id
_entity.type
_entity.pdbx_description
1 polymer ?
#
loop_
_entity_poly.entity_id
_entity_poly.type
_entity_poly.pdbx_seq_one_letter_code
_entity_poly.pdbx_strand_id
1 'polypeptide(L)'
;MINSLSDALEERGYTTLTPVQEAVTAPGLEGADLLVSAQTGSGKTVGFGLAIGSTLLGEDNLFGPAASPLALVVAPTRELAFQVMRELGWLYAKAGGRVVSCVGGMDMRDERRALERGAHIVVGTPGRLRDHIQRGSLDMGSLRAVVLDEADEMLDLGFREDLEFMLGEAPTGRRTLLFSATVPPMIATLAQHYQRDAIRVDTKSGGSQHADIAYQALNVAPQDVENAVINVLRYHEAPNAIVFANTRATVNRLTARFANRGFQVVSLSGELSQTERSHALQAMRDGRARVCVATDVAARGIDLPNLDLVIHAELPSNAEGLLHRSGRTGRAGRKGISALIVPSRATKRAERLLKTARVNAEWIAAPTAEEIRARDEERLLSDPTWAEEISDSEAAFAERLLASRDPRAIAAAYLRLYRTQHSAPEELSPAGARPTPKERTPFGDSAWVALSVGRKQGAEPRWLLPLLCRTGGLDRDAVGAIRMQEDETSVEISAAALPAFLEGLGPDGVIEKGIAVRRIDGPHGSAAATSPRETAEERPRDRKAPAPSAGDKPNPKIAMDVDRSSATAKPQKPPRRADAASKPPRDARPTKPAKFAAKSGRSVKAGKAGDASNTSKRFSPSSKPDRAKTRGSGPKRPSPASGKRGSR
;
A
#
# COMPACT_ATOMS: atom_id res chain seq x y z
N MET A 1 16.90 -22.15 29.61
CA MET A 1 15.69 -21.42 29.15
C MET A 1 14.56 -21.76 30.11
N ILE A 2 13.48 -20.98 30.16
CA ILE A 2 12.31 -21.29 31.01
C ILE A 2 11.58 -22.51 30.42
N ASN A 3 11.37 -23.56 31.22
CA ASN A 3 10.81 -24.83 30.74
C ASN A 3 9.45 -24.63 30.03
N SER A 4 8.52 -23.90 30.64
CA SER A 4 7.19 -23.64 30.08
C SER A 4 7.21 -22.87 28.74
N LEU A 5 8.30 -22.14 28.43
CA LEU A 5 8.52 -21.50 27.13
C LEU A 5 9.25 -22.44 26.15
N SER A 6 10.18 -23.27 26.62
CA SER A 6 10.86 -24.31 25.83
C SER A 6 9.85 -25.32 25.29
N ASP A 7 8.98 -25.84 26.16
CA ASP A 7 7.92 -26.77 25.82
C ASP A 7 6.95 -26.18 24.77
N ALA A 8 6.76 -24.86 24.77
CA ALA A 8 5.89 -24.15 23.83
C ALA A 8 6.57 -23.95 22.46
N LEU A 9 7.90 -23.73 22.44
CA LEU A 9 8.72 -23.69 21.23
C LEU A 9 8.76 -25.06 20.54
N GLU A 10 8.99 -26.14 21.29
CA GLU A 10 9.04 -27.51 20.77
C GLU A 10 7.71 -27.94 20.15
N GLU A 11 6.57 -27.66 20.79
CA GLU A 11 5.23 -27.94 20.25
C GLU A 11 4.94 -27.17 18.94
N ARG A 12 5.63 -26.04 18.70
CA ARG A 12 5.58 -25.28 17.46
C ARG A 12 6.68 -25.64 16.45
N GLY A 13 7.51 -26.63 16.75
CA GLY A 13 8.57 -27.11 15.86
C GLY A 13 9.81 -26.23 15.78
N TYR A 14 10.04 -25.33 16.75
CA TYR A 14 11.26 -24.52 16.83
C TYR A 14 12.43 -25.37 17.35
N THR A 15 13.12 -26.07 16.44
CA THR A 15 14.33 -26.85 16.76
C THR A 15 15.58 -25.99 16.98
N THR A 16 15.61 -24.78 16.40
CA THR A 16 16.69 -23.79 16.53
C THR A 16 16.11 -22.39 16.61
N LEU A 17 16.68 -21.53 17.46
CA LEU A 17 16.34 -20.12 17.50
C LEU A 17 16.86 -19.39 16.25
N THR A 18 16.21 -18.28 15.87
CA THR A 18 16.71 -17.39 14.81
C THR A 18 17.78 -16.43 15.35
N PRO A 19 18.67 -15.86 14.50
CA PRO A 19 19.74 -14.97 14.98
C PRO A 19 19.26 -13.75 15.79
N VAL A 20 18.05 -13.24 15.56
CA VAL A 20 17.47 -12.18 16.41
C VAL A 20 16.99 -12.73 17.75
N GLN A 21 16.44 -13.94 17.79
CA GLN A 21 16.00 -14.58 19.03
C GLN A 21 17.21 -14.86 19.93
N GLU A 22 18.23 -15.54 19.40
CA GLU A 22 19.49 -15.80 20.11
C GLU A 22 20.11 -14.52 20.65
N ALA A 23 20.22 -13.48 19.81
CA ALA A 23 20.84 -12.22 20.17
C ALA A 23 20.10 -11.45 21.27
N VAL A 24 18.76 -11.51 21.36
CA VAL A 24 17.99 -10.83 22.42
C VAL A 24 17.81 -11.67 23.69
N THR A 25 18.05 -12.99 23.61
CA THR A 25 18.09 -13.90 24.77
C THR A 25 19.50 -14.20 25.28
N ALA A 26 20.52 -13.48 24.78
CA ALA A 26 21.91 -13.69 25.18
C ALA A 26 22.09 -13.43 26.71
N PRO A 27 22.83 -14.27 27.46
CA PRO A 27 22.86 -14.20 28.93
C PRO A 27 23.27 -12.85 29.52
N GLY A 28 24.12 -12.08 28.83
CA GLY A 28 24.53 -10.74 29.26
C GLY A 28 23.48 -9.63 29.08
N LEU A 29 22.27 -9.97 28.60
CA LEU A 29 21.17 -9.03 28.34
C LEU A 29 19.99 -9.19 29.30
N GLU A 30 20.07 -10.09 30.28
CA GLU A 30 19.00 -10.28 31.27
C GLU A 30 18.78 -9.00 32.10
N GLY A 31 17.51 -8.61 32.28
CA GLY A 31 17.13 -7.37 32.96
C GLY A 31 17.40 -6.07 32.18
N ALA A 32 18.34 -6.06 31.23
CA ALA A 32 18.74 -4.85 30.48
C ALA A 32 17.68 -4.41 29.45
N ASP A 33 17.52 -3.09 29.29
CA ASP A 33 16.72 -2.51 28.21
C ASP A 33 17.43 -2.72 26.86
N LEU A 34 16.67 -2.96 25.80
CA LEU A 34 17.22 -3.33 24.48
C LEU A 34 16.76 -2.37 23.38
N LEU A 35 17.71 -1.92 22.55
CA LEU A 35 17.43 -1.20 21.30
C LEU A 35 17.83 -2.10 20.13
N VAL A 36 16.85 -2.78 19.54
CA VAL A 36 17.05 -3.89 18.61
C VAL A 36 16.80 -3.46 17.16
N SER A 37 17.86 -3.41 16.36
CA SER A 37 17.77 -3.36 14.90
C SER A 37 17.46 -4.77 14.38
N ALA A 38 16.25 -5.02 13.89
CA ALA A 38 15.85 -6.31 13.33
C ALA A 38 14.83 -6.17 12.19
N GLN A 39 14.96 -7.01 11.16
CA GLN A 39 14.10 -6.98 9.97
C GLN A 39 12.74 -7.67 10.23
N THR A 40 11.67 -7.24 9.58
CA THR A 40 10.36 -7.91 9.64
C THR A 40 10.47 -9.35 9.13
N GLY A 41 9.84 -10.32 9.81
CA GLY A 41 9.91 -11.74 9.45
C GLY A 41 11.12 -12.51 10.00
N SER A 42 12.08 -11.86 10.65
CA SER A 42 13.25 -12.52 11.29
C SER A 42 12.92 -13.35 12.55
N GLY A 43 11.68 -13.33 13.04
CA GLY A 43 11.27 -13.98 14.30
C GLY A 43 11.19 -13.05 15.52
N LYS A 44 11.31 -11.73 15.32
CA LYS A 44 11.26 -10.66 16.36
C LYS A 44 10.24 -10.91 17.48
N THR A 45 9.01 -11.26 17.13
CA THR A 45 7.87 -11.39 18.05
C THR A 45 8.09 -12.47 19.11
N VAL A 46 8.56 -13.64 18.70
CA VAL A 46 8.98 -14.70 19.62
C VAL A 46 10.26 -14.28 20.35
N GLY A 47 11.19 -13.59 19.67
CA GLY A 47 12.41 -13.06 20.29
C GLY A 47 12.16 -12.15 21.49
N PHE A 48 11.31 -11.12 21.36
CA PHE A 48 10.95 -10.28 22.49
C PHE A 48 10.08 -11.01 23.52
N GLY A 49 9.22 -11.93 23.06
CA GLY A 49 8.45 -12.80 23.94
C GLY A 49 9.33 -13.65 24.86
N LEU A 50 10.42 -14.22 24.34
CA LEU A 50 11.43 -14.94 25.12
C LEU A 50 12.28 -13.99 25.97
N ALA A 51 12.72 -12.85 25.42
CA ALA A 51 13.57 -11.89 26.13
C ALA A 51 12.93 -11.36 27.41
N ILE A 52 11.62 -11.10 27.42
CA ILE A 52 10.88 -10.67 28.63
C ILE A 52 10.43 -11.85 29.52
N GLY A 53 10.70 -13.10 29.14
CA GLY A 53 10.21 -14.30 29.81
C GLY A 53 10.50 -14.35 31.31
N SER A 54 11.77 -14.22 31.70
CA SER A 54 12.17 -14.19 33.12
C SER A 54 11.66 -12.95 33.84
N THR A 55 11.63 -11.81 33.14
CA THR A 55 11.07 -10.55 33.64
C THR A 55 9.57 -10.67 34.01
N LEU A 56 8.84 -11.63 33.40
CA LEU A 56 7.42 -11.87 33.64
C LEU A 56 7.12 -13.09 34.53
N LEU A 57 7.82 -14.21 34.35
CA LEU A 57 7.49 -15.47 35.01
C LEU A 57 8.21 -15.68 36.36
N GLY A 58 9.31 -14.96 36.62
CA GLY A 58 10.07 -15.11 37.87
C GLY A 58 10.60 -16.54 38.08
N GLU A 59 10.78 -16.91 39.36
CA GLU A 59 11.33 -18.23 39.75
C GLU A 59 10.30 -19.36 39.61
N ASP A 60 9.01 -19.08 39.74
CA ASP A 60 7.93 -20.07 39.61
C ASP A 60 7.71 -20.57 38.17
N ASN A 61 8.28 -19.89 37.17
CA ASN A 61 8.16 -20.21 35.73
C ASN A 61 6.71 -20.26 35.18
N LEU A 62 5.74 -19.76 35.95
CA LEU A 62 4.30 -19.74 35.68
C LEU A 62 3.72 -18.37 36.05
N PHE A 63 2.59 -18.00 35.45
CA PHE A 63 1.78 -16.87 35.93
C PHE A 63 0.81 -17.31 37.04
N GLY A 64 0.57 -16.41 37.99
CA GLY A 64 -0.53 -16.52 38.95
C GLY A 64 -1.91 -16.18 38.35
N PRO A 65 -2.91 -15.85 39.18
CA PRO A 65 -4.21 -15.39 38.71
C PRO A 65 -4.11 -14.05 37.96
N ALA A 66 -4.84 -13.92 36.85
CA ALA A 66 -4.81 -12.72 36.03
C ALA A 66 -5.46 -11.51 36.72
N ALA A 67 -4.70 -10.42 36.81
CA ALA A 67 -5.09 -9.15 37.41
C ALA A 67 -4.60 -7.99 36.52
N SER A 68 -3.99 -6.95 37.10
CA SER A 68 -3.31 -5.89 36.35
C SER A 68 -2.14 -6.45 35.52
N PRO A 69 -1.92 -5.93 34.29
CA PRO A 69 -0.92 -6.48 33.37
C PRO A 69 0.52 -6.30 33.84
N LEU A 70 1.34 -7.25 33.42
CA LEU A 70 2.75 -7.39 33.76
C LEU A 70 3.64 -7.00 32.56
N ALA A 71 3.11 -7.13 31.34
CA ALA A 71 3.69 -6.55 30.12
C ALA A 71 2.67 -5.77 29.28
N LEU A 72 3.16 -4.72 28.63
CA LEU A 72 2.47 -3.98 27.57
C LEU A 72 3.28 -4.08 26.27
N VAL A 73 2.64 -4.47 25.17
CA VAL A 73 3.27 -4.54 23.84
C VAL A 73 2.52 -3.63 22.86
N VAL A 74 3.23 -2.66 22.30
CA VAL A 74 2.68 -1.64 21.41
C VAL A 74 3.11 -1.92 19.97
N ALA A 75 2.17 -1.88 19.04
CA ALA A 75 2.40 -2.08 17.61
C ALA A 75 1.70 -1.00 16.74
N PRO A 76 2.25 -0.61 15.59
CA PRO A 76 1.71 0.45 14.71
C PRO A 76 0.31 0.16 14.15
N THR A 77 -0.03 -1.12 13.98
CA THR A 77 -1.25 -1.54 13.29
C THR A 77 -2.00 -2.60 14.08
N ARG A 78 -3.30 -2.68 13.80
CA ARG A 78 -4.23 -3.63 14.42
C ARG A 78 -3.90 -5.06 14.01
N GLU A 79 -3.45 -5.23 12.77
CA GLU A 79 -3.09 -6.53 12.21
C GLU A 79 -1.80 -7.08 12.84
N LEU A 80 -0.78 -6.24 13.04
CA LEU A 80 0.41 -6.63 13.78
C LEU A 80 0.10 -6.86 15.28
N ALA A 81 -0.75 -6.03 15.89
CA ALA A 81 -1.19 -6.27 17.27
C ALA A 81 -1.93 -7.62 17.44
N PHE A 82 -2.77 -8.02 16.49
CA PHE A 82 -3.40 -9.36 16.50
C PHE A 82 -2.41 -10.49 16.20
N GLN A 83 -1.41 -10.29 15.33
CA GLN A 83 -0.32 -11.24 15.13
C GLN A 83 0.47 -11.44 16.43
N VAL A 84 0.93 -10.35 17.06
CA VAL A 84 1.65 -10.38 18.34
C VAL A 84 0.82 -11.04 19.44
N MET A 85 -0.48 -10.72 19.55
CA MET A 85 -1.40 -11.39 20.49
C MET A 85 -1.45 -12.90 20.26
N ARG A 86 -1.52 -13.34 18.99
CA ARG A 86 -1.56 -14.77 18.61
C ARG A 86 -0.26 -15.48 18.94
N GLU A 87 0.89 -14.88 18.64
CA GLU A 87 2.19 -15.50 18.91
C GLU A 87 2.49 -15.59 20.42
N LEU A 88 2.30 -14.50 21.17
CA LEU A 88 2.47 -14.52 22.63
C LEU A 88 1.43 -15.43 23.30
N GLY A 89 0.23 -15.54 22.71
CA GLY A 89 -0.86 -16.37 23.22
C GLY A 89 -0.54 -17.87 23.24
N TRP A 90 0.21 -18.39 22.27
CA TRP A 90 0.72 -19.78 22.35
C TRP A 90 2.02 -19.87 23.14
N LEU A 91 2.94 -18.91 22.99
CA LEU A 91 4.25 -18.94 23.64
C LEU A 91 4.14 -19.01 25.17
N TYR A 92 3.17 -18.28 25.75
CA TYR A 92 2.92 -18.29 27.18
C TYR A 92 1.77 -19.24 27.61
N ALA A 93 1.19 -20.04 26.72
CA ALA A 93 0.03 -20.89 27.05
C ALA A 93 0.34 -21.88 28.19
N LYS A 94 1.47 -22.59 28.10
CA LYS A 94 1.94 -23.54 29.13
C LYS A 94 2.32 -22.86 30.45
N ALA A 95 2.56 -21.55 30.43
CA ALA A 95 2.82 -20.74 31.61
C ALA A 95 1.54 -20.13 32.23
N GLY A 96 0.33 -20.47 31.76
CA GLY A 96 -0.92 -19.83 32.21
C GLY A 96 -1.11 -18.40 31.67
N GLY A 97 -0.44 -18.07 30.56
CA GLY A 97 -0.48 -16.75 29.93
C GLY A 97 -1.88 -16.33 29.48
N ARG A 98 -2.26 -15.11 29.85
CA ARG A 98 -3.52 -14.48 29.43
C ARG A 98 -3.21 -13.19 28.69
N VAL A 99 -3.32 -13.25 27.36
CA VAL A 99 -3.03 -12.12 26.46
C VAL A 99 -4.34 -11.44 26.03
N VAL A 100 -4.40 -10.11 26.07
CA VAL A 100 -5.57 -9.31 25.66
C VAL A 100 -5.16 -8.26 24.63
N SER A 101 -5.96 -8.10 23.57
CA SER A 101 -5.76 -7.07 22.54
C SER A 101 -6.62 -5.82 22.77
N CYS A 102 -6.03 -4.64 22.61
CA CYS A 102 -6.73 -3.35 22.61
C CYS A 102 -6.41 -2.56 21.33
N VAL A 103 -7.31 -2.56 20.34
CA VAL A 103 -7.04 -2.07 18.98
C VAL A 103 -8.19 -1.24 18.38
N GLY A 104 -7.84 -0.17 17.66
CA GLY A 104 -8.80 0.82 17.18
C GLY A 104 -9.94 0.24 16.31
N GLY A 105 -11.18 0.65 16.56
CA GLY A 105 -12.35 0.21 15.78
C GLY A 105 -12.97 -1.12 16.20
N MET A 106 -12.45 -1.77 17.25
CA MET A 106 -13.17 -2.79 18.02
C MET A 106 -14.07 -2.11 19.09
N ASP A 107 -15.03 -2.85 19.65
CA ASP A 107 -15.90 -2.33 20.72
C ASP A 107 -15.13 -2.20 22.05
N MET A 108 -14.93 -0.95 22.45
CA MET A 108 -14.25 -0.53 23.68
C MET A 108 -14.81 -1.20 24.95
N ARG A 109 -16.09 -1.60 24.96
CA ARG A 109 -16.75 -2.26 26.11
C ARG A 109 -16.28 -3.69 26.25
N ASP A 110 -16.07 -4.42 25.15
CA ASP A 110 -15.61 -5.80 25.20
C ASP A 110 -14.10 -5.89 25.46
N GLU A 111 -13.32 -4.92 24.98
CA GLU A 111 -11.93 -4.71 25.38
C GLU A 111 -11.84 -4.40 26.89
N ARG A 112 -12.63 -3.43 27.38
CA ARG A 112 -12.73 -3.11 28.82
C ARG A 112 -13.13 -4.34 29.65
N ARG A 113 -14.15 -5.10 29.23
CA ARG A 113 -14.58 -6.35 29.88
C ARG A 113 -13.48 -7.43 29.86
N ALA A 114 -12.58 -7.41 28.88
CA ALA A 114 -11.45 -8.33 28.83
C ALA A 114 -10.36 -7.94 29.84
N LEU A 115 -10.10 -6.64 30.00
CA LEU A 115 -9.19 -6.08 31.01
C LEU A 115 -9.76 -6.23 32.44
N GLU A 116 -11.07 -6.02 32.64
CA GLU A 116 -11.77 -6.24 33.92
C GLU A 116 -11.76 -7.72 34.38
N ARG A 117 -11.49 -8.67 33.47
CA ARG A 117 -11.23 -10.10 33.77
C ARG A 117 -9.75 -10.41 33.97
N GLY A 118 -8.91 -9.39 34.10
CA GLY A 118 -7.45 -9.49 34.21
C GLY A 118 -6.74 -9.87 32.90
N ALA A 119 -5.47 -9.52 32.82
CA ALA A 119 -4.55 -9.91 31.75
C ALA A 119 -3.12 -10.02 32.30
N HIS A 120 -2.32 -10.92 31.77
CA HIS A 120 -0.87 -10.97 32.06
C HIS A 120 -0.09 -10.08 31.08
N ILE A 121 -0.53 -10.06 29.82
CA ILE A 121 0.07 -9.29 28.74
C ILE A 121 -1.05 -8.53 28.01
N VAL A 122 -0.89 -7.23 27.81
CA VAL A 122 -1.76 -6.42 26.94
C VAL A 122 -1.00 -6.06 25.67
N VAL A 123 -1.65 -6.22 24.52
CA VAL A 123 -1.11 -5.91 23.19
C VAL A 123 -2.01 -4.89 22.52
N GLY A 124 -1.49 -3.84 21.87
CA GLY A 124 -2.38 -2.86 21.25
C GLY A 124 -1.76 -1.78 20.38
N THR A 125 -2.65 -0.96 19.81
CA THR A 125 -2.29 0.21 18.99
C THR A 125 -2.26 1.49 19.83
N PRO A 126 -1.28 2.40 19.65
CA PRO A 126 -1.03 3.53 20.56
C PRO A 126 -2.27 4.32 21.02
N GLY A 127 -3.05 4.88 20.08
CA GLY A 127 -4.23 5.69 20.43
C GLY A 127 -5.31 4.93 21.21
N ARG A 128 -5.53 3.63 20.97
CA ARG A 128 -6.52 2.82 21.73
C ARG A 128 -5.99 2.45 23.12
N LEU A 129 -4.69 2.22 23.27
CA LEU A 129 -4.05 2.02 24.57
C LEU A 129 -4.12 3.30 25.41
N ARG A 130 -3.76 4.46 24.83
CA ARG A 130 -3.95 5.79 25.44
C ARG A 130 -5.38 6.03 25.91
N ASP A 131 -6.36 5.73 25.06
CA ASP A 131 -7.80 5.77 25.37
C ASP A 131 -8.12 4.95 26.65
N HIS A 132 -7.61 3.72 26.75
CA HIS A 132 -7.88 2.85 27.90
C HIS A 132 -7.24 3.34 29.20
N ILE A 133 -6.00 3.85 29.13
CA ILE A 133 -5.24 4.41 30.25
C ILE A 133 -5.94 5.66 30.79
N GLN A 134 -6.23 6.63 29.91
CA GLN A 134 -6.92 7.88 30.27
C GLN A 134 -8.32 7.66 30.87
N ARG A 135 -8.94 6.52 30.59
CA ARG A 135 -10.25 6.11 31.13
C ARG A 135 -10.15 5.26 32.41
N GLY A 136 -8.95 5.00 32.93
CA GLY A 136 -8.72 4.15 34.10
C GLY A 136 -9.15 2.69 33.89
N SER A 137 -9.18 2.23 32.64
CA SER A 137 -9.62 0.86 32.27
C SER A 137 -8.45 -0.08 31.93
N LEU A 138 -7.25 0.48 31.73
CA LEU A 138 -5.98 -0.24 31.70
C LEU A 138 -5.12 0.31 32.84
N ASP A 139 -5.04 -0.43 33.93
CA ASP A 139 -4.04 -0.19 34.98
C ASP A 139 -2.65 -0.57 34.46
N MET A 140 -1.64 0.24 34.80
CA MET A 140 -0.25 0.04 34.41
C MET A 140 0.70 -0.07 35.61
N GLY A 141 0.20 0.06 36.85
CA GLY A 141 1.03 0.06 38.06
C GLY A 141 1.85 -1.22 38.29
N SER A 142 1.44 -2.35 37.70
CA SER A 142 2.13 -3.65 37.78
C SER A 142 3.05 -3.97 36.59
N LEU A 143 3.21 -3.07 35.61
CA LEU A 143 4.02 -3.33 34.42
C LEU A 143 5.51 -3.49 34.77
N ARG A 144 6.03 -4.70 34.55
CA ARG A 144 7.45 -5.04 34.62
C ARG A 144 8.15 -4.93 33.26
N ALA A 145 7.41 -5.04 32.15
CA ALA A 145 7.97 -4.89 30.80
C ALA A 145 7.09 -4.01 29.89
N VAL A 146 7.74 -3.21 29.03
CA VAL A 146 7.11 -2.54 27.88
C VAL A 146 7.91 -2.90 26.62
N VAL A 147 7.21 -3.30 25.55
CA VAL A 147 7.81 -3.56 24.24
C VAL A 147 7.17 -2.66 23.18
N LEU A 148 8.00 -2.04 22.34
CA LEU A 148 7.57 -1.31 21.14
C LEU A 148 8.06 -2.10 19.92
N ASP A 149 7.16 -2.66 19.10
CA ASP A 149 7.52 -3.31 17.83
C ASP A 149 7.15 -2.45 16.63
N GLU A 150 8.01 -2.45 15.61
CA GLU A 150 7.97 -1.56 14.43
C GLU A 150 7.79 -0.09 14.85
N ALA A 151 8.63 0.33 15.82
CA ALA A 151 8.57 1.64 16.44
C ALA A 151 8.90 2.79 15.47
N ASP A 152 9.76 2.56 14.47
CA ASP A 152 9.95 3.47 13.35
C ASP A 152 8.64 3.70 12.59
N GLU A 153 7.92 2.64 12.23
CA GLU A 153 6.60 2.74 11.59
C GLU A 153 5.55 3.45 12.49
N MET A 154 5.61 3.31 13.83
CA MET A 154 4.73 4.05 14.73
C MET A 154 4.95 5.57 14.69
N LEU A 155 6.21 6.02 14.62
CA LEU A 155 6.53 7.44 14.48
C LEU A 155 6.17 7.97 13.09
N ASP A 156 6.34 7.14 12.06
CA ASP A 156 5.99 7.41 10.67
C ASP A 156 4.48 7.56 10.45
N LEU A 157 3.67 6.88 11.28
CA LEU A 157 2.21 7.02 11.36
C LEU A 157 1.75 8.17 12.29
N GLY A 158 2.68 8.88 12.94
CA GLY A 158 2.41 10.06 13.77
C GLY A 158 2.12 9.78 15.25
N PHE A 159 2.20 8.54 15.73
CA PHE A 159 1.82 8.15 17.10
C PHE A 159 2.81 8.59 18.21
N ARG A 160 3.63 9.62 17.99
CA ARG A 160 4.68 10.04 18.94
C ARG A 160 4.09 10.44 20.30
N GLU A 161 3.09 11.33 20.31
CA GLU A 161 2.47 11.80 21.56
C GLU A 161 1.80 10.66 22.34
N ASP A 162 1.24 9.67 21.64
CA ASP A 162 0.64 8.49 22.28
C ASP A 162 1.71 7.63 22.94
N LEU A 163 2.86 7.40 22.27
CA LEU A 163 4.00 6.67 22.82
C LEU A 163 4.61 7.38 24.03
N GLU A 164 4.89 8.68 23.90
CA GLU A 164 5.47 9.51 24.98
C GLU A 164 4.56 9.56 26.22
N PHE A 165 3.24 9.61 26.02
CA PHE A 165 2.24 9.49 27.09
C PHE A 165 2.27 8.11 27.77
N MET A 166 2.16 7.01 27.01
CA MET A 166 2.15 5.65 27.58
C MET A 166 3.44 5.31 28.33
N LEU A 167 4.60 5.75 27.80
CA LEU A 167 5.90 5.50 28.42
C LEU A 167 6.16 6.38 29.65
N GLY A 168 5.48 7.53 29.77
CA GLY A 168 5.51 8.41 30.94
C GLY A 168 4.60 7.94 32.08
N GLU A 169 3.42 7.42 31.76
CA GLU A 169 2.47 6.86 32.74
C GLU A 169 2.89 5.47 33.26
N ALA A 170 3.74 4.74 32.52
CA ALA A 170 4.22 3.42 32.93
C ALA A 170 5.32 3.50 34.03
N PRO A 171 5.44 2.50 34.93
CA PRO A 171 6.42 2.52 36.03
C PRO A 171 7.87 2.69 35.58
N THR A 172 8.68 3.40 36.36
CA THR A 172 10.10 3.68 36.04
C THR A 172 11.03 2.49 36.27
N GLY A 173 10.64 1.54 37.12
CA GLY A 173 11.41 0.32 37.40
C GLY A 173 11.32 -0.75 36.31
N ARG A 174 10.43 -0.59 35.32
CA ARG A 174 10.19 -1.53 34.22
C ARG A 174 11.42 -1.74 33.33
N ARG A 175 11.42 -2.85 32.60
CA ARG A 175 12.29 -3.08 31.44
C ARG A 175 11.60 -2.58 30.16
N THR A 176 12.31 -1.86 29.31
CA THR A 176 11.79 -1.32 28.03
C THR A 176 12.58 -1.87 26.85
N LEU A 177 11.91 -2.50 25.89
CA LEU A 177 12.52 -3.03 24.66
C LEU A 177 11.94 -2.33 23.44
N LEU A 178 12.80 -1.88 22.52
CA LEU A 178 12.42 -1.17 21.31
C LEU A 178 12.94 -1.92 20.09
N PHE A 179 12.03 -2.48 19.28
CA PHE A 179 12.31 -3.19 18.04
C PHE A 179 11.97 -2.32 16.84
N SER A 180 12.93 -2.20 15.92
CA SER A 180 12.86 -1.25 14.81
C SER A 180 13.64 -1.79 13.61
N ALA A 181 13.17 -1.55 12.39
CA ALA A 181 13.92 -1.93 11.19
C ALA A 181 15.11 -0.97 10.96
N THR A 182 14.91 0.29 11.32
CA THR A 182 15.85 1.42 11.23
C THR A 182 15.98 2.10 12.59
N VAL A 183 17.04 2.90 12.79
CA VAL A 183 17.15 3.78 13.97
C VAL A 183 17.41 5.21 13.51
N PRO A 184 16.36 5.93 13.04
CA PRO A 184 16.45 7.35 12.75
C PRO A 184 16.64 8.15 14.06
N PRO A 185 17.04 9.44 13.99
CA PRO A 185 17.29 10.26 15.18
C PRO A 185 16.13 10.28 16.17
N MET A 186 14.87 10.28 15.69
CA MET A 186 13.69 10.26 16.55
C MET A 186 13.55 8.97 17.38
N ILE A 187 13.97 7.82 16.86
CA ILE A 187 13.99 6.55 17.63
C ILE A 187 15.14 6.58 18.65
N ALA A 188 16.29 7.15 18.30
CA ALA A 188 17.38 7.34 19.24
C ALA A 188 16.98 8.27 20.40
N THR A 189 16.25 9.36 20.13
CA THR A 189 15.69 10.26 21.15
C THR A 189 14.65 9.55 22.03
N LEU A 190 13.74 8.77 21.45
CA LEU A 190 12.76 8.01 22.22
C LEU A 190 13.43 6.98 23.16
N ALA A 191 14.45 6.28 22.66
CA ALA A 191 15.28 5.38 23.46
C ALA A 191 16.00 6.11 24.60
N GLN A 192 16.62 7.27 24.33
CA GLN A 192 17.35 8.08 25.31
C GLN A 192 16.48 8.63 26.46
N HIS A 193 15.17 8.83 26.23
CA HIS A 193 14.27 9.35 27.26
C HIS A 193 13.53 8.27 28.06
N TYR A 194 13.32 7.07 27.48
CA TYR A 194 12.42 6.05 28.06
C TYR A 194 13.05 4.67 28.25
N GLN A 195 14.34 4.51 27.96
CA GLN A 195 15.12 3.30 28.28
C GLN A 195 16.28 3.64 29.23
N ARG A 196 16.74 2.65 30.01
CA ARG A 196 17.88 2.77 30.95
C ARG A 196 19.07 1.97 30.45
N ASP A 197 20.18 2.67 30.19
CA ASP A 197 21.46 2.08 29.73
C ASP A 197 21.31 1.04 28.59
N ALA A 198 20.42 1.36 27.64
CA ALA A 198 19.91 0.41 26.67
C ALA A 198 21.00 -0.21 25.78
N ILE A 199 21.10 -1.54 25.81
CA ILE A 199 22.07 -2.27 25.00
C ILE A 199 21.56 -2.34 23.56
N ARG A 200 22.36 -1.82 22.63
CA ARG A 200 22.04 -1.84 21.20
C ARG A 200 22.40 -3.19 20.59
N VAL A 201 21.38 -3.92 20.14
CA VAL A 201 21.52 -5.22 19.47
C VAL A 201 21.27 -5.02 17.98
N ASP A 202 22.27 -5.25 17.12
CA ASP A 202 22.09 -5.19 15.67
C ASP A 202 22.19 -6.58 15.04
N THR A 203 21.05 -7.07 14.54
CA THR A 203 20.91 -8.43 13.98
C THR A 203 20.96 -8.44 12.45
N LYS A 204 21.45 -7.34 11.85
CA LYS A 204 21.75 -7.24 10.42
C LYS A 204 23.07 -7.95 10.09
N SER A 205 23.11 -9.26 10.36
CA SER A 205 24.09 -10.17 9.78
C SER A 205 24.12 -9.97 8.25
N GLY A 206 25.31 -9.89 7.66
CA GLY A 206 25.58 -9.22 6.38
C GLY A 206 24.93 -9.75 5.09
N GLY A 207 23.94 -10.64 5.15
CA GLY A 207 23.05 -10.93 4.02
C GLY A 207 22.21 -9.69 3.68
N SER A 208 21.93 -9.49 2.39
CA SER A 208 20.99 -8.44 1.98
C SER A 208 19.58 -8.77 2.47
N GLN A 209 18.85 -7.76 2.95
CA GLN A 209 17.49 -7.87 3.50
C GLN A 209 16.47 -8.57 2.58
N HIS A 210 16.81 -8.69 1.29
CA HIS A 210 15.99 -9.30 0.25
C HIS A 210 16.82 -10.23 -0.65
N ALA A 211 17.78 -10.97 -0.09
CA ALA A 211 18.61 -11.93 -0.82
C ALA A 211 17.78 -12.97 -1.60
N ASP A 212 16.67 -13.42 -1.03
CA ASP A 212 15.73 -14.39 -1.63
C ASP A 212 14.71 -13.74 -2.59
N ILE A 213 14.77 -12.43 -2.85
CA ILE A 213 13.82 -11.74 -3.74
C ILE A 213 14.45 -11.47 -5.12
N ALA A 214 13.90 -12.11 -6.15
CA ALA A 214 14.14 -11.73 -7.53
C ALA A 214 13.42 -10.41 -7.83
N TYR A 215 14.18 -9.36 -8.10
CA TYR A 215 13.65 -8.04 -8.46
C TYR A 215 13.61 -7.86 -9.97
N GLN A 216 12.47 -7.43 -10.49
CA GLN A 216 12.26 -7.16 -11.91
C GLN A 216 11.76 -5.73 -12.11
N ALA A 217 12.35 -5.00 -13.04
CA ALA A 217 11.99 -3.65 -13.44
C ALA A 217 11.41 -3.70 -14.86
N LEU A 218 10.08 -3.76 -14.94
CA LEU A 218 9.34 -4.01 -16.17
C LEU A 218 9.11 -2.69 -16.91
N ASN A 219 9.75 -2.48 -18.05
CA ASN A 219 9.56 -1.28 -18.86
C ASN A 219 8.25 -1.39 -19.68
N VAL A 220 7.34 -0.45 -19.48
CA VAL A 220 5.97 -0.50 -20.03
C VAL A 220 5.59 0.84 -20.66
N ALA A 221 4.81 0.79 -21.74
CA ALA A 221 4.25 2.00 -22.35
C ALA A 221 3.23 2.67 -21.39
N PRO A 222 3.17 4.02 -21.28
CA PRO A 222 2.36 4.69 -20.26
C PRO A 222 0.85 4.39 -20.25
N GLN A 223 0.29 3.94 -21.37
CA GLN A 223 -1.10 3.51 -21.49
C GLN A 223 -1.36 2.07 -20.99
N ASP A 224 -0.34 1.21 -21.01
CA ASP A 224 -0.47 -0.24 -20.78
C ASP A 224 -0.10 -0.67 -19.36
N VAL A 225 0.04 0.28 -18.44
CA VAL A 225 0.47 0.04 -17.03
C VAL A 225 -0.41 -1.00 -16.33
N GLU A 226 -1.73 -0.89 -16.48
CA GLU A 226 -2.67 -1.84 -15.87
C GLU A 226 -2.72 -3.17 -16.64
N ASN A 227 -2.53 -3.13 -17.96
CA ASN A 227 -2.47 -4.31 -18.82
C ASN A 227 -1.25 -5.18 -18.44
N ALA A 228 -0.10 -4.54 -18.22
CA ALA A 228 1.12 -5.19 -17.76
C ALA A 228 0.96 -5.84 -16.37
N VAL A 229 0.21 -5.24 -15.44
CA VAL A 229 -0.09 -5.91 -14.15
C VAL A 229 -0.89 -7.18 -14.36
N ILE A 230 -1.91 -7.17 -15.23
CA ILE A 230 -2.68 -8.37 -15.61
C ILE A 230 -1.75 -9.42 -16.21
N ASN A 231 -0.88 -9.03 -17.14
CA ASN A 231 0.07 -9.93 -17.79
C ASN A 231 1.11 -10.52 -16.83
N VAL A 232 1.58 -9.77 -15.84
CA VAL A 232 2.48 -10.28 -14.78
C VAL A 232 1.76 -11.27 -13.88
N LEU A 233 0.50 -11.01 -13.52
CA LEU A 233 -0.33 -11.96 -12.76
C LEU A 233 -0.56 -13.26 -13.56
N ARG A 234 -0.86 -13.17 -14.86
CA ARG A 234 -0.97 -14.32 -15.79
C ARG A 234 0.35 -15.07 -15.98
N TYR A 235 1.46 -14.36 -16.11
CA TYR A 235 2.75 -14.98 -16.41
C TYR A 235 3.28 -15.80 -15.24
N HIS A 236 3.14 -15.30 -14.01
CA HIS A 236 3.58 -16.05 -12.82
C HIS A 236 2.53 -17.02 -12.28
N GLU A 237 1.24 -16.65 -12.27
CA GLU A 237 0.18 -17.37 -11.54
C GLU A 237 0.57 -17.75 -10.11
N ALA A 238 1.14 -16.81 -9.36
CA ALA A 238 1.44 -17.00 -7.94
C ALA A 238 0.19 -17.48 -7.17
N PRO A 239 0.32 -18.45 -6.25
CA PRO A 239 -0.73 -18.80 -5.29
C PRO A 239 -1.27 -17.56 -4.56
N ASN A 240 -0.39 -16.71 -4.01
CA ASN A 240 -0.77 -15.40 -3.48
C ASN A 240 0.08 -14.28 -4.06
N ALA A 241 -0.58 -13.25 -4.60
CA ALA A 241 0.03 -12.02 -5.09
C ALA A 241 -0.51 -10.79 -4.35
N ILE A 242 0.35 -9.77 -4.16
CA ILE A 242 -0.06 -8.45 -3.69
C ILE A 242 0.31 -7.35 -4.71
N VAL A 243 -0.63 -6.48 -5.01
CA VAL A 243 -0.51 -5.41 -6.00
C VAL A 243 -0.60 -4.06 -5.30
N PHE A 244 0.52 -3.35 -5.21
CA PHE A 244 0.62 -2.04 -4.55
C PHE A 244 0.29 -0.89 -5.49
N ALA A 245 -0.64 -0.03 -5.05
CA ALA A 245 -0.97 1.25 -5.67
C ALA A 245 -0.91 2.37 -4.62
N ASN A 246 -0.65 3.61 -5.06
CA ASN A 246 -0.42 4.72 -4.14
C ASN A 246 -1.72 5.34 -3.63
N THR A 247 -2.83 5.19 -4.36
CA THR A 247 -4.11 5.84 -4.05
C THR A 247 -5.27 4.86 -3.94
N ARG A 248 -6.22 5.16 -3.04
CA ARG A 248 -7.44 4.35 -2.87
C ARG A 248 -8.27 4.28 -4.15
N ALA A 249 -8.34 5.36 -4.92
CA ALA A 249 -8.99 5.38 -6.22
C ALA A 249 -8.35 4.42 -7.24
N THR A 250 -7.02 4.27 -7.26
CA THR A 250 -6.34 3.25 -8.08
C THR A 250 -6.55 1.84 -7.52
N VAL A 251 -6.53 1.63 -6.20
CA VAL A 251 -6.87 0.32 -5.61
C VAL A 251 -8.28 -0.12 -6.03
N ASN A 252 -9.28 0.75 -5.89
CA ASN A 252 -10.67 0.43 -6.23
C ASN A 252 -10.82 0.19 -7.75
N ARG A 253 -10.15 0.98 -8.60
CA ARG A 253 -10.15 0.81 -10.07
C ARG A 253 -9.50 -0.50 -10.53
N LEU A 254 -8.32 -0.83 -10.00
CA LEU A 254 -7.62 -2.10 -10.29
C LEU A 254 -8.42 -3.30 -9.79
N THR A 255 -8.99 -3.23 -8.58
CA THR A 255 -9.82 -4.31 -8.01
C THR A 255 -11.03 -4.60 -8.90
N ALA A 256 -11.77 -3.57 -9.31
CA ALA A 256 -12.89 -3.72 -10.24
C ALA A 256 -12.46 -4.26 -11.60
N ARG A 257 -11.33 -3.79 -12.15
CA ARG A 257 -10.79 -4.30 -13.42
C ARG A 257 -10.39 -5.76 -13.34
N PHE A 258 -9.74 -6.20 -12.27
CA PHE A 258 -9.29 -7.58 -12.08
C PHE A 258 -10.48 -8.52 -11.84
N ALA A 259 -11.47 -8.10 -11.04
CA ALA A 259 -12.72 -8.86 -10.84
C ALA A 259 -13.48 -9.05 -12.16
N ASN A 260 -13.60 -7.99 -12.98
CA ASN A 260 -14.21 -8.04 -14.32
C ASN A 260 -13.42 -8.91 -15.33
N ARG A 261 -12.19 -9.35 -15.00
CA ARG A 261 -11.40 -10.30 -15.79
C ARG A 261 -11.40 -11.72 -15.20
N GLY A 262 -12.14 -11.97 -14.11
CA GLY A 262 -12.23 -13.28 -13.45
C GLY A 262 -11.15 -13.57 -12.41
N PHE A 263 -10.28 -12.60 -12.07
CA PHE A 263 -9.32 -12.81 -10.97
C PHE A 263 -10.06 -12.83 -9.63
N GLN A 264 -9.72 -13.83 -8.80
CA GLN A 264 -10.15 -13.91 -7.41
C GLN A 264 -9.41 -12.84 -6.59
N VAL A 265 -9.97 -11.62 -6.54
CA VAL A 265 -9.32 -10.42 -6.03
C VAL A 265 -10.03 -9.84 -4.80
N VAL A 266 -9.25 -9.33 -3.85
CA VAL A 266 -9.71 -8.50 -2.73
C VAL A 266 -8.93 -7.18 -2.68
N SER A 267 -9.50 -6.16 -2.03
CA SER A 267 -8.84 -4.88 -1.79
C SER A 267 -8.50 -4.68 -0.31
N LEU A 268 -7.38 -4.01 -0.06
CA LEU A 268 -7.02 -3.45 1.25
C LEU A 268 -6.78 -1.95 1.07
N SER A 269 -7.76 -1.14 1.45
CA SER A 269 -7.69 0.32 1.49
C SER A 269 -8.15 0.84 2.86
N GLY A 270 -7.95 2.14 3.11
CA GLY A 270 -8.45 2.80 4.32
C GLY A 270 -9.95 3.15 4.30
N GLU A 271 -10.74 2.57 3.39
CA GLU A 271 -12.21 2.64 3.40
C GLU A 271 -12.86 1.41 4.07
N LEU A 272 -12.19 0.24 4.11
CA LEU A 272 -12.80 -0.98 4.66
C LEU A 272 -12.97 -0.88 6.17
N SER A 273 -14.12 -1.35 6.68
CA SER A 273 -14.29 -1.66 8.10
C SER A 273 -13.35 -2.78 8.54
N GLN A 274 -13.12 -2.91 9.85
CA GLN A 274 -12.25 -3.98 10.37
C GLN A 274 -12.80 -5.38 10.06
N THR A 275 -14.12 -5.53 9.95
CA THR A 275 -14.77 -6.79 9.57
C THR A 275 -14.49 -7.16 8.12
N GLU A 276 -14.66 -6.22 7.18
CA GLU A 276 -14.37 -6.43 5.76
C GLU A 276 -12.88 -6.68 5.52
N ARG A 277 -12.01 -5.91 6.20
CA ARG A 277 -10.56 -6.09 6.19
C ARG A 277 -10.14 -7.46 6.71
N SER A 278 -10.76 -7.93 7.79
CA SER A 278 -10.54 -9.29 8.33
C SER A 278 -11.00 -10.36 7.34
N HIS A 279 -12.16 -10.18 6.71
CA HIS A 279 -12.66 -11.12 5.69
C HIS A 279 -11.77 -11.16 4.45
N ALA A 280 -11.25 -10.02 3.97
CA ALA A 280 -10.32 -9.94 2.85
C ALA A 280 -8.99 -10.68 3.16
N LEU A 281 -8.40 -10.44 4.34
CA LEU A 281 -7.20 -11.16 4.79
C LEU A 281 -7.45 -12.67 4.95
N GLN A 282 -8.64 -13.07 5.43
CA GLN A 282 -8.99 -14.48 5.55
C GLN A 282 -9.24 -15.13 4.18
N ALA A 283 -9.86 -14.42 3.23
CA ALA A 283 -10.05 -14.92 1.87
C ALA A 283 -8.72 -15.22 1.17
N MET A 284 -7.69 -14.38 1.37
CA MET A 284 -6.33 -14.69 0.91
C MET A 284 -5.75 -15.93 1.62
N ARG A 285 -5.86 -16.02 2.95
CA ARG A 285 -5.33 -17.17 3.73
C ARG A 285 -5.97 -18.51 3.35
N ASP A 286 -7.25 -18.50 3.01
CA ASP A 286 -8.00 -19.70 2.60
C ASP A 286 -7.87 -20.01 1.09
N GLY A 287 -7.09 -19.24 0.32
CA GLY A 287 -6.99 -19.36 -1.15
C GLY A 287 -8.27 -18.95 -1.91
N ARG A 288 -9.31 -18.45 -1.24
CA ARG A 288 -10.54 -17.92 -1.86
C ARG A 288 -10.31 -16.63 -2.63
N ALA A 289 -9.21 -15.93 -2.33
CA ALA A 289 -8.66 -14.84 -3.10
C ALA A 289 -7.17 -15.13 -3.35
N ARG A 290 -6.69 -14.88 -4.57
CA ARG A 290 -5.28 -15.05 -4.97
C ARG A 290 -4.56 -13.72 -5.16
N VAL A 291 -5.31 -12.62 -5.33
CA VAL A 291 -4.77 -11.28 -5.59
C VAL A 291 -5.28 -10.29 -4.54
N CYS A 292 -4.38 -9.62 -3.84
CA CYS A 292 -4.70 -8.51 -2.93
C CYS A 292 -4.24 -7.18 -3.52
N VAL A 293 -5.14 -6.24 -3.82
CA VAL A 293 -4.77 -4.89 -4.27
C VAL A 293 -4.76 -3.95 -3.07
N ALA A 294 -3.65 -3.27 -2.79
CA ALA A 294 -3.46 -2.53 -1.54
C ALA A 294 -2.77 -1.16 -1.69
N THR A 295 -3.03 -0.26 -0.74
CA THR A 295 -2.15 0.90 -0.47
C THR A 295 -1.13 0.59 0.61
N ASP A 296 -0.02 1.34 0.66
CA ASP A 296 1.02 1.19 1.70
C ASP A 296 0.43 1.15 3.11
N VAL A 297 -0.36 2.16 3.48
CA VAL A 297 -0.99 2.29 4.82
C VAL A 297 -1.91 1.11 5.14
N ALA A 298 -2.54 0.49 4.14
CA ALA A 298 -3.43 -0.65 4.34
C ALA A 298 -2.71 -2.01 4.29
N ALA A 299 -1.47 -2.07 3.78
CA ALA A 299 -0.62 -3.27 3.78
C ALA A 299 0.51 -3.24 4.83
N ARG A 300 0.69 -2.11 5.52
CA ARG A 300 1.45 -2.02 6.78
C ARG A 300 0.91 -3.03 7.80
N GLY A 301 1.82 -3.68 8.50
CA GLY A 301 1.54 -4.75 9.47
C GLY A 301 0.72 -5.97 9.02
N ILE A 302 0.41 -6.16 7.72
CA ILE A 302 -0.36 -7.35 7.31
C ILE A 302 0.51 -8.62 7.30
N ASP A 303 -0.03 -9.64 7.95
CA ASP A 303 0.50 -11.01 8.00
C ASP A 303 -0.27 -11.90 7.00
N LEU A 304 0.04 -11.71 5.71
CA LEU A 304 -0.35 -12.64 4.66
C LEU A 304 0.75 -13.69 4.52
N PRO A 305 0.47 -14.97 4.85
CA PRO A 305 1.43 -16.03 4.59
C PRO A 305 1.57 -16.23 3.08
N ASN A 306 2.74 -16.72 2.65
CA ASN A 306 2.93 -17.30 1.32
C ASN A 306 2.65 -16.34 0.15
N LEU A 307 3.00 -15.05 0.29
CA LEU A 307 3.09 -14.13 -0.84
C LEU A 307 4.31 -14.48 -1.68
N ASP A 308 4.10 -15.02 -2.87
CA ASP A 308 5.19 -15.41 -3.80
C ASP A 308 5.51 -14.27 -4.78
N LEU A 309 4.57 -13.34 -4.97
CA LEU A 309 4.66 -12.22 -5.92
C LEU A 309 4.20 -10.89 -5.30
N VAL A 310 5.07 -9.88 -5.37
CA VAL A 310 4.77 -8.47 -5.07
C VAL A 310 4.84 -7.70 -6.38
N ILE A 311 3.75 -7.03 -6.77
CA ILE A 311 3.72 -6.13 -7.92
C ILE A 311 3.59 -4.69 -7.45
N HIS A 312 4.50 -3.80 -7.86
CA HIS A 312 4.38 -2.36 -7.67
C HIS A 312 3.72 -1.76 -8.92
N ALA A 313 2.39 -1.75 -8.96
CA ALA A 313 1.62 -1.17 -10.06
C ALA A 313 1.82 0.35 -10.16
N GLU A 314 2.06 1.01 -9.02
CA GLU A 314 2.67 2.33 -8.97
C GLU A 314 3.97 2.30 -8.16
N LEU A 315 5.02 2.99 -8.62
CA LEU A 315 6.29 3.08 -7.90
C LEU A 315 6.13 3.78 -6.54
N PRO A 316 6.77 3.26 -5.46
CA PRO A 316 6.76 3.90 -4.14
C PRO A 316 7.51 5.24 -4.13
N SER A 317 7.28 6.04 -3.09
CA SER A 317 7.83 7.39 -2.96
C SER A 317 9.31 7.42 -2.57
N ASN A 318 9.76 6.48 -1.74
CA ASN A 318 11.13 6.39 -1.21
C ASN A 318 11.65 4.93 -1.22
N ALA A 319 12.95 4.77 -1.00
CA ALA A 319 13.62 3.46 -0.98
C ALA A 319 13.08 2.55 0.14
N GLU A 320 12.77 3.13 1.31
CA GLU A 320 12.18 2.43 2.44
C GLU A 320 10.82 1.82 2.11
N GLY A 321 9.93 2.56 1.44
CA GLY A 321 8.66 2.03 0.92
C GLY A 321 8.86 0.90 -0.10
N LEU A 322 9.86 1.00 -0.99
CA LEU A 322 10.23 -0.13 -1.86
C LEU A 322 10.61 -1.36 -1.03
N LEU A 323 11.46 -1.20 -0.01
CA LEU A 323 11.89 -2.30 0.84
C LEU A 323 10.70 -2.90 1.63
N HIS A 324 9.87 -2.09 2.28
CA HIS A 324 8.74 -2.54 3.11
C HIS A 324 7.59 -3.20 2.33
N ARG A 325 7.42 -2.82 1.05
CA ARG A 325 6.53 -3.50 0.09
C ARG A 325 7.13 -4.84 -0.38
N SER A 326 8.41 -4.84 -0.76
CA SER A 326 9.08 -6.01 -1.35
C SER A 326 9.22 -7.13 -0.32
N GLY A 327 9.68 -6.81 0.90
CA GLY A 327 9.81 -7.74 2.02
C GLY A 327 8.49 -8.27 2.59
N ARG A 328 7.40 -8.24 1.81
CA ARG A 328 6.18 -9.03 2.02
C ARG A 328 6.31 -10.43 1.37
N THR A 329 7.09 -10.55 0.30
CA THR A 329 7.61 -11.84 -0.21
C THR A 329 9.04 -12.10 0.31
N GLY A 330 9.68 -13.21 -0.10
CA GLY A 330 11.05 -13.54 0.28
C GLY A 330 11.22 -13.96 1.76
N ARG A 331 10.19 -14.54 2.38
CA ARG A 331 10.14 -14.77 3.84
C ARG A 331 10.43 -16.22 4.23
N ALA A 332 11.24 -16.37 5.29
CA ALA A 332 11.66 -17.63 5.89
C ALA A 332 12.37 -18.58 4.88
N GLY A 333 13.41 -18.07 4.21
CA GLY A 333 14.25 -18.84 3.27
C GLY A 333 13.56 -19.24 1.96
N ARG A 334 12.34 -18.75 1.71
CA ARG A 334 11.62 -18.96 0.45
C ARG A 334 11.90 -17.84 -0.52
N LYS A 335 12.10 -18.23 -1.78
CA LYS A 335 12.26 -17.28 -2.89
C LYS A 335 10.96 -16.52 -3.17
N GLY A 336 11.09 -15.29 -3.64
CA GLY A 336 9.97 -14.42 -3.97
C GLY A 336 10.27 -13.51 -5.16
N ILE A 337 9.24 -12.94 -5.78
CA ILE A 337 9.37 -12.03 -6.93
C ILE A 337 8.83 -10.65 -6.56
N SER A 338 9.61 -9.59 -6.80
CA SER A 338 9.19 -8.20 -6.68
C SER A 338 9.27 -7.50 -8.03
N ALA A 339 8.14 -7.49 -8.76
CA ALA A 339 7.99 -6.87 -10.07
C ALA A 339 7.56 -5.39 -9.95
N LEU A 340 8.39 -4.47 -10.43
CA LEU A 340 8.08 -3.05 -10.50
C LEU A 340 7.56 -2.72 -11.90
N ILE A 341 6.35 -2.16 -12.00
CA ILE A 341 5.87 -1.60 -13.28
C ILE A 341 6.51 -0.23 -13.46
N VAL A 342 7.31 -0.08 -14.52
CA VAL A 342 8.06 1.13 -14.83
C VAL A 342 7.54 1.72 -16.14
N PRO A 343 6.58 2.66 -16.10
CA PRO A 343 6.21 3.45 -17.27
C PRO A 343 7.45 4.14 -17.83
N SER A 344 7.62 4.24 -19.16
CA SER A 344 8.86 4.82 -19.74
C SER A 344 9.13 6.30 -19.38
N ARG A 345 8.16 7.01 -18.77
CA ARG A 345 8.35 8.35 -18.16
C ARG A 345 8.98 8.32 -16.77
N ALA A 346 9.01 7.16 -16.12
CA ALA A 346 9.42 6.95 -14.73
C ALA A 346 10.74 6.19 -14.58
N THR A 347 11.39 5.75 -15.67
CA THR A 347 12.65 4.99 -15.68
C THR A 347 13.72 5.60 -14.77
N LYS A 348 14.03 6.90 -14.93
CA LYS A 348 15.00 7.62 -14.08
C LYS A 348 14.60 7.70 -12.59
N ARG A 349 13.30 7.63 -12.26
CA ARG A 349 12.83 7.53 -10.87
C ARG A 349 13.05 6.13 -10.32
N ALA A 350 12.78 5.08 -11.11
CA ALA A 350 13.03 3.70 -10.74
C ALA A 350 14.54 3.39 -10.57
N GLU A 351 15.39 3.84 -11.51
CA GLU A 351 16.86 3.76 -11.40
C GLU A 351 17.37 4.35 -10.08
N ARG A 352 16.95 5.59 -9.76
CA ARG A 352 17.33 6.28 -8.52
C ARG A 352 16.79 5.56 -7.28
N LEU A 353 15.55 5.10 -7.31
CA LEU A 353 14.89 4.37 -6.23
C LEU A 353 15.65 3.08 -5.90
N LEU A 354 15.94 2.24 -6.90
CA LEU A 354 16.70 1.00 -6.79
C LEU A 354 18.11 1.25 -6.25
N LYS A 355 18.81 2.25 -6.81
CA LYS A 355 20.15 2.65 -6.36
C LYS A 355 20.19 3.11 -4.90
N THR A 356 19.21 3.90 -4.46
CA THR A 356 19.10 4.32 -3.05
C THR A 356 18.72 3.16 -2.13
N ALA A 357 17.88 2.22 -2.59
CA ALA A 357 17.54 0.99 -1.87
C ALA A 357 18.69 -0.04 -1.83
N ARG A 358 19.75 0.15 -2.63
CA ARG A 358 20.84 -0.81 -2.86
C ARG A 358 20.33 -2.17 -3.38
N VAL A 359 19.30 -2.13 -4.20
CA VAL A 359 18.67 -3.29 -4.82
C VAL A 359 19.07 -3.36 -6.29
N ASN A 360 19.59 -4.51 -6.72
CA ASN A 360 19.77 -4.83 -8.13
C ASN A 360 18.47 -5.42 -8.66
N ALA A 361 17.94 -4.88 -9.76
CA ALA A 361 16.78 -5.42 -10.46
C ALA A 361 17.12 -5.76 -11.91
N GLU A 362 16.57 -6.85 -12.40
CA GLU A 362 16.62 -7.24 -13.81
C GLU A 362 15.71 -6.33 -14.63
N TRP A 363 16.20 -5.72 -15.70
CA TRP A 363 15.42 -4.82 -16.55
C TRP A 363 14.93 -5.55 -17.80
N ILE A 364 13.62 -5.82 -17.85
CA ILE A 364 12.98 -6.61 -18.92
C ILE A 364 11.69 -5.91 -19.41
N ALA A 365 11.08 -6.44 -20.47
CA ALA A 365 9.73 -6.06 -20.86
C ALA A 365 8.70 -6.67 -19.88
N ALA A 366 7.49 -6.11 -19.82
CA ALA A 366 6.37 -6.86 -19.24
C ALA A 366 5.97 -8.01 -20.17
N PRO A 367 5.58 -9.20 -19.65
CA PRO A 367 5.28 -10.36 -20.47
C PRO A 367 4.24 -10.09 -21.55
N THR A 368 4.53 -10.51 -22.77
CA THR A 368 3.62 -10.45 -23.92
C THR A 368 2.52 -11.50 -23.82
N ALA A 369 1.46 -11.32 -24.61
CA ALA A 369 0.39 -12.30 -24.69
C ALA A 369 0.86 -13.66 -25.26
N GLU A 370 1.91 -13.69 -26.08
CA GLU A 370 2.50 -14.92 -26.63
C GLU A 370 3.33 -15.68 -25.58
N GLU A 371 4.20 -14.99 -24.83
CA GLU A 371 4.97 -15.59 -23.72
C GLU A 371 4.04 -16.17 -22.64
N ILE A 372 2.90 -15.52 -22.37
CA ILE A 372 1.88 -16.04 -21.45
C ILE A 372 1.20 -17.29 -22.02
N ARG A 373 0.80 -17.30 -23.30
CA ARG A 373 0.20 -18.49 -23.94
C ARG A 373 1.17 -19.68 -23.92
N ALA A 374 2.45 -19.44 -24.19
CA ALA A 374 3.50 -20.47 -24.11
C ALA A 374 3.70 -20.97 -22.67
N ARG A 375 3.69 -20.08 -21.66
CA ARG A 375 3.81 -20.46 -20.25
C ARG A 375 2.58 -21.23 -19.74
N ASP A 376 1.39 -20.89 -20.23
CA ASP A 376 0.14 -21.61 -19.95
C ASP A 376 0.13 -23.01 -20.60
N GLU A 377 0.76 -23.18 -21.78
CA GLU A 377 0.98 -24.49 -22.39
C GLU A 377 2.05 -25.32 -21.67
N GLU A 378 3.13 -24.70 -21.18
CA GLU A 378 4.13 -25.35 -20.33
C GLU A 378 3.51 -25.86 -19.03
N ARG A 379 2.66 -25.06 -18.37
CA ARG A 379 1.83 -25.49 -17.22
C ARG A 379 0.98 -26.69 -17.58
N LEU A 380 0.21 -26.58 -18.67
CA LEU A 380 -0.71 -27.63 -19.11
C LEU A 380 0.00 -28.96 -19.38
N LEU A 381 1.23 -28.94 -19.91
CA LEU A 381 2.01 -30.13 -20.21
C LEU A 381 2.82 -30.68 -19.01
N SER A 382 2.91 -29.93 -17.91
CA SER A 382 3.61 -30.32 -16.68
C SER A 382 2.67 -30.52 -15.47
N ASP A 383 1.36 -30.49 -15.70
CA ASP A 383 0.35 -30.66 -14.67
C ASP A 383 0.42 -32.06 -14.01
N PRO A 384 0.42 -32.17 -12.67
CA PRO A 384 0.48 -33.45 -11.97
C PRO A 384 -0.64 -34.44 -12.34
N THR A 385 -1.79 -33.97 -12.83
CA THR A 385 -2.92 -34.83 -13.23
C THR A 385 -2.58 -35.82 -14.35
N TRP A 386 -1.52 -35.58 -15.15
CA TRP A 386 -1.02 -36.55 -16.13
C TRP A 386 -0.39 -37.81 -15.51
N ALA A 387 -0.10 -37.79 -14.20
CA ALA A 387 0.48 -38.90 -13.45
C ALA A 387 -0.53 -39.61 -12.52
N GLU A 388 -1.80 -39.20 -12.54
CA GLU A 388 -2.87 -39.86 -11.76
C GLU A 388 -3.36 -41.14 -12.46
N GLU A 389 -3.72 -42.17 -11.68
CA GLU A 389 -4.23 -43.44 -12.22
C GLU A 389 -5.65 -43.27 -12.77
N ILE A 390 -5.85 -43.57 -14.05
CA ILE A 390 -7.14 -43.47 -14.74
C ILE A 390 -8.10 -44.51 -14.15
N SER A 391 -9.22 -44.08 -13.56
CA SER A 391 -10.24 -45.01 -13.05
C SER A 391 -10.99 -45.75 -14.15
N ASP A 392 -11.59 -46.92 -13.84
CA ASP A 392 -12.44 -47.67 -14.78
C ASP A 392 -13.53 -46.80 -15.43
N SER A 393 -14.11 -45.86 -14.66
CA SER A 393 -15.11 -44.91 -15.12
C SER A 393 -14.57 -43.89 -16.14
N GLU A 394 -13.33 -43.45 -15.97
CA GLU A 394 -12.66 -42.49 -16.83
C GLU A 394 -12.10 -43.17 -18.08
N ALA A 395 -11.54 -44.38 -17.96
CA ALA A 395 -11.14 -45.23 -19.09
C ALA A 395 -12.36 -45.52 -19.98
N ALA A 396 -13.48 -45.94 -19.40
CA ALA A 396 -14.73 -46.16 -20.13
C ALA A 396 -15.31 -44.87 -20.75
N PHE A 397 -14.95 -43.67 -20.27
CA PHE A 397 -15.28 -42.40 -20.94
C PHE A 397 -14.29 -42.06 -22.06
N ALA A 398 -12.99 -42.20 -21.82
CA ALA A 398 -11.92 -41.95 -22.77
C ALA A 398 -12.08 -42.80 -24.04
N GLU A 399 -12.37 -44.10 -23.91
CA GLU A 399 -12.62 -44.99 -25.05
C GLU A 399 -13.81 -44.52 -25.90
N ARG A 400 -14.92 -44.10 -25.28
CA ARG A 400 -16.08 -43.53 -26.00
C ARG A 400 -15.74 -42.20 -26.70
N LEU A 401 -14.84 -41.41 -26.13
CA LEU A 401 -14.39 -40.14 -26.71
C LEU A 401 -13.45 -40.39 -27.89
N LEU A 402 -12.46 -41.28 -27.74
CA LEU A 402 -11.52 -41.70 -28.78
C LEU A 402 -12.22 -42.39 -29.97
N ALA A 403 -13.22 -43.24 -29.69
CA ALA A 403 -14.03 -43.89 -30.73
C ALA A 403 -14.93 -42.92 -31.53
N SER A 404 -15.11 -41.68 -31.05
CA SER A 404 -15.98 -40.68 -31.69
C SER A 404 -15.25 -39.40 -32.15
N ARG A 405 -13.98 -39.20 -31.77
CA ARG A 405 -13.18 -38.01 -32.07
C ARG A 405 -11.69 -38.37 -32.25
N ASP A 406 -11.07 -37.77 -33.25
CA ASP A 406 -9.62 -37.86 -33.45
C ASP A 406 -8.83 -37.34 -32.21
N PRO A 407 -7.75 -38.03 -31.78
CA PRO A 407 -6.96 -37.63 -30.60
C PRO A 407 -6.39 -36.21 -30.66
N ARG A 408 -5.98 -35.71 -31.84
CA ARG A 408 -5.47 -34.35 -32.01
C ARG A 408 -6.61 -33.34 -31.89
N ALA A 409 -7.80 -33.67 -32.39
CA ALA A 409 -9.00 -32.86 -32.19
C ALA A 409 -9.43 -32.79 -30.72
N ILE A 410 -9.27 -33.89 -29.96
CA ILE A 410 -9.48 -33.92 -28.49
C ILE A 410 -8.47 -33.02 -27.78
N ALA A 411 -7.17 -33.19 -28.04
CA ALA A 411 -6.12 -32.35 -27.43
C ALA A 411 -6.32 -30.86 -27.73
N ALA A 412 -6.64 -30.51 -28.99
CA ALA A 412 -6.95 -29.14 -29.39
C ALA A 412 -8.26 -28.62 -28.78
N ALA A 413 -9.24 -29.47 -28.46
CA ALA A 413 -10.43 -29.07 -27.70
C ALA A 413 -10.10 -28.82 -26.22
N TYR A 414 -9.30 -29.68 -25.59
CA TYR A 414 -8.86 -29.52 -24.20
C TYR A 414 -8.03 -28.24 -24.01
N LEU A 415 -7.05 -27.95 -24.87
CA LEU A 415 -6.30 -26.69 -24.84
C LEU A 415 -7.21 -25.45 -24.96
N ARG A 416 -8.27 -25.51 -25.78
CA ARG A 416 -9.26 -24.43 -25.88
C ARG A 416 -10.07 -24.29 -24.59
N LEU A 417 -10.52 -25.39 -23.98
CA LEU A 417 -11.25 -25.37 -22.70
C LEU A 417 -10.37 -24.84 -21.56
N TYR A 418 -9.12 -25.30 -21.45
CA TYR A 418 -8.15 -24.81 -20.47
C TYR A 418 -7.94 -23.29 -20.60
N ARG A 419 -7.77 -22.78 -21.84
CA ARG A 419 -7.68 -21.33 -22.10
C ARG A 419 -8.96 -20.56 -21.74
N THR A 420 -10.15 -21.18 -21.66
CA THR A 420 -11.39 -20.50 -21.19
C THR A 420 -11.55 -20.44 -19.68
N GLN A 421 -10.81 -21.24 -18.90
CA GLN A 421 -10.79 -21.14 -17.44
C GLN A 421 -9.97 -19.94 -16.94
N HIS A 422 -9.17 -19.35 -17.83
CA HIS A 422 -8.15 -18.36 -17.52
C HIS A 422 -8.48 -16.99 -18.14
N SER A 423 -8.10 -15.91 -17.46
CA SER A 423 -8.26 -14.56 -17.99
C SER A 423 -7.43 -14.38 -19.27
N ALA A 424 -8.03 -13.86 -20.33
CA ALA A 424 -7.30 -13.58 -21.58
C ALA A 424 -6.11 -12.63 -21.32
N PRO A 425 -4.90 -12.93 -21.84
CA PRO A 425 -3.75 -12.03 -21.77
C PRO A 425 -4.03 -10.72 -22.54
N GLU A 426 -3.45 -9.62 -22.09
CA GLU A 426 -3.52 -8.33 -22.77
C GLU A 426 -2.42 -8.23 -23.83
N GLU A 427 -2.74 -7.66 -25.00
CA GLU A 427 -1.71 -7.19 -25.92
C GLU A 427 -1.11 -5.87 -25.41
N LEU A 428 0.22 -5.71 -25.50
CA LEU A 428 0.96 -4.57 -24.95
C LEU A 428 1.68 -3.79 -26.06
N SER A 429 1.73 -2.45 -25.95
CA SER A 429 2.52 -1.63 -26.88
C SER A 429 4.02 -1.82 -26.64
N PRO A 430 4.88 -1.80 -27.68
CA PRO A 430 6.32 -1.91 -27.52
C PRO A 430 6.91 -0.87 -26.55
N ALA A 431 7.71 -1.34 -25.59
CA ALA A 431 8.29 -0.48 -24.56
C ALA A 431 9.19 0.61 -25.18
N GLY A 432 8.93 1.88 -24.86
CA GLY A 432 9.65 3.02 -25.41
C GLY A 432 9.15 3.53 -26.77
N ALA A 433 8.16 2.89 -27.40
CA ALA A 433 7.48 3.47 -28.55
C ALA A 433 6.84 4.82 -28.16
N ARG A 434 7.28 5.92 -28.79
CA ARG A 434 6.48 7.15 -28.78
C ARG A 434 5.15 6.82 -29.48
N PRO A 435 3.99 7.21 -28.94
CA PRO A 435 2.75 7.12 -29.69
C PRO A 435 2.93 7.98 -30.95
N THR A 436 2.95 7.34 -32.11
CA THR A 436 2.90 8.03 -33.39
C THR A 436 1.65 8.90 -33.38
N PRO A 437 1.72 10.19 -33.75
CA PRO A 437 0.53 11.00 -33.92
C PRO A 437 -0.40 10.25 -34.85
N LYS A 438 -1.60 9.87 -34.37
CA LYS A 438 -2.59 9.16 -35.18
C LYS A 438 -2.82 10.02 -36.43
N GLU A 439 -2.45 9.50 -37.60
CA GLU A 439 -2.47 10.30 -38.82
C GLU A 439 -3.87 10.86 -39.00
N ARG A 440 -3.96 12.19 -39.00
CA ARG A 440 -5.22 12.87 -39.27
C ARG A 440 -5.47 12.67 -40.75
N THR A 441 -6.42 11.79 -41.06
CA THR A 441 -7.12 11.81 -42.34
C THR A 441 -7.42 13.27 -42.66
N PRO A 442 -6.99 13.80 -43.83
CA PRO A 442 -7.19 15.21 -44.14
C PRO A 442 -8.67 15.53 -44.01
N PHE A 443 -8.98 16.56 -43.21
CA PHE A 443 -10.32 17.10 -43.13
C PHE A 443 -10.67 17.56 -44.56
N GLY A 444 -11.74 17.00 -45.12
CA GLY A 444 -12.02 17.12 -46.56
C GLY A 444 -12.50 18.51 -46.95
N ASP A 445 -13.28 18.57 -48.03
CA ASP A 445 -13.96 19.80 -48.43
C ASP A 445 -14.67 20.42 -47.23
N SER A 446 -14.30 21.66 -46.93
CA SER A 446 -14.64 22.34 -45.69
C SER A 446 -14.70 23.85 -45.92
N ALA A 447 -15.43 24.53 -45.05
CA ALA A 447 -15.55 25.99 -45.07
C ALA A 447 -15.24 26.56 -43.68
N TRP A 448 -14.84 27.82 -43.66
CA TRP A 448 -14.53 28.52 -42.43
C TRP A 448 -15.68 29.44 -42.00
N VAL A 449 -15.86 29.57 -40.70
CA VAL A 449 -16.90 30.38 -40.06
C VAL A 449 -16.28 31.17 -38.92
N ALA A 450 -16.47 32.48 -38.91
CA ALA A 450 -16.15 33.35 -37.78
C ALA A 450 -17.30 33.38 -36.77
N LEU A 451 -16.93 33.34 -35.50
CA LEU A 451 -17.79 33.58 -34.33
C LEU A 451 -17.36 34.89 -33.67
N SER A 452 -18.30 35.75 -33.29
CA SER A 452 -18.04 37.05 -32.65
C SER A 452 -17.62 36.94 -31.17
N VAL A 453 -16.75 35.98 -30.85
CA VAL A 453 -16.23 35.71 -29.51
C VAL A 453 -14.77 35.27 -29.62
N GLY A 454 -13.86 36.03 -28.99
CA GLY A 454 -12.43 35.74 -28.94
C GLY A 454 -11.94 35.48 -27.51
N ARG A 455 -10.62 35.42 -27.35
CA ARG A 455 -9.96 35.16 -26.06
C ARG A 455 -10.30 36.20 -25.00
N LYS A 456 -10.46 37.48 -25.36
CA LYS A 456 -10.86 38.56 -24.43
C LYS A 456 -12.24 38.32 -23.82
N GLN A 457 -13.12 37.66 -24.58
CA GLN A 457 -14.48 37.29 -24.20
C GLN A 457 -14.57 35.84 -23.66
N GLY A 458 -13.45 35.18 -23.39
CA GLY A 458 -13.38 33.86 -22.77
C GLY A 458 -13.60 32.67 -23.70
N ALA A 459 -13.36 32.81 -25.00
CA ALA A 459 -13.42 31.70 -25.96
C ALA A 459 -12.48 30.54 -25.57
N GLU A 460 -13.06 29.35 -25.32
CA GLU A 460 -12.33 28.10 -25.18
C GLU A 460 -13.01 26.97 -25.99
N PRO A 461 -12.25 26.04 -26.60
CA PRO A 461 -12.84 24.92 -27.35
C PRO A 461 -13.69 24.00 -26.46
N ARG A 462 -13.41 23.97 -25.15
CA ARG A 462 -14.09 23.12 -24.17
C ARG A 462 -15.58 23.43 -24.02
N TRP A 463 -16.00 24.67 -24.25
CA TRP A 463 -17.40 25.07 -24.22
C TRP A 463 -17.93 25.46 -25.60
N LEU A 464 -17.08 25.98 -26.50
CA LEU A 464 -17.47 26.29 -27.88
C LEU A 464 -17.84 25.05 -28.69
N LEU A 465 -17.04 23.97 -28.64
CA LEU A 465 -17.34 22.76 -29.43
C LEU A 465 -18.69 22.13 -29.01
N PRO A 466 -19.00 21.90 -27.72
CA PRO A 466 -20.33 21.44 -27.31
C PRO A 466 -21.47 22.40 -27.64
N LEU A 467 -21.22 23.71 -27.74
CA LEU A 467 -22.23 24.70 -28.12
C LEU A 467 -22.57 24.57 -29.61
N LEU A 468 -21.55 24.56 -30.48
CA LEU A 468 -21.68 24.39 -31.93
C LEU A 468 -22.39 23.08 -32.28
N CYS A 469 -22.05 21.98 -31.59
CA CYS A 469 -22.72 20.69 -31.77
C CYS A 469 -24.21 20.70 -31.38
N ARG A 470 -24.61 21.46 -30.33
CA ARG A 470 -26.02 21.53 -29.91
C ARG A 470 -26.85 22.49 -30.75
N THR A 471 -26.36 23.70 -30.99
CA THR A 471 -27.14 24.76 -31.65
C THR A 471 -27.17 24.58 -33.17
N GLY A 472 -26.07 24.12 -33.77
CA GLY A 472 -25.94 23.97 -35.22
C GLY A 472 -25.99 22.53 -35.73
N GLY A 473 -26.45 21.57 -34.90
CA GLY A 473 -26.64 20.17 -35.30
C GLY A 473 -25.36 19.41 -35.70
N LEU A 474 -24.17 19.93 -35.36
CA LEU A 474 -22.90 19.35 -35.80
C LEU A 474 -22.48 18.13 -34.97
N ASP A 475 -22.19 17.02 -35.64
CA ASP A 475 -21.40 15.95 -35.04
C ASP A 475 -19.98 16.43 -34.71
N ARG A 476 -19.36 15.81 -33.70
CA ARG A 476 -18.00 16.18 -33.25
C ARG A 476 -16.97 16.08 -34.37
N ASP A 477 -17.12 15.07 -35.24
CA ASP A 477 -16.19 14.80 -36.33
C ASP A 477 -16.45 15.67 -37.58
N ALA A 478 -17.51 16.50 -37.56
CA ALA A 478 -17.80 17.52 -38.56
C ALA A 478 -17.18 18.90 -38.23
N VAL A 479 -16.43 19.02 -37.12
CA VAL A 479 -15.71 20.23 -36.71
C VAL A 479 -14.20 20.01 -36.78
N GLY A 480 -13.52 20.83 -37.59
CA GLY A 480 -12.08 20.78 -37.83
C GLY A 480 -11.27 21.68 -36.87
N ALA A 481 -10.33 22.44 -37.43
CA ALA A 481 -9.51 23.36 -36.67
C ALA A 481 -10.30 24.57 -36.10
N ILE A 482 -10.19 24.77 -34.79
CA ILE A 482 -10.70 25.97 -34.08
C ILE A 482 -9.52 26.93 -33.83
N ARG A 483 -9.56 28.12 -34.41
CA ARG A 483 -8.54 29.18 -34.31
C ARG A 483 -9.10 30.42 -33.60
N MET A 484 -8.84 30.54 -32.30
CA MET A 484 -9.29 31.66 -31.47
C MET A 484 -8.29 32.82 -31.56
N GLN A 485 -8.72 33.98 -32.05
CA GLN A 485 -7.99 35.26 -31.99
C GLN A 485 -8.35 36.02 -30.70
N GLU A 486 -7.99 37.31 -30.61
CA GLU A 486 -8.30 38.12 -29.43
C GLU A 486 -9.80 38.42 -29.28
N ASP A 487 -10.50 38.73 -30.38
CA ASP A 487 -11.88 39.21 -30.39
C ASP A 487 -12.86 38.35 -31.22
N GLU A 488 -12.35 37.48 -32.11
CA GLU A 488 -13.14 36.51 -32.88
C GLU A 488 -12.54 35.09 -32.78
N THR A 489 -13.34 34.08 -33.12
CA THR A 489 -12.88 32.69 -33.28
C THR A 489 -13.29 32.15 -34.65
N SER A 490 -12.32 31.73 -35.47
CA SER A 490 -12.58 31.02 -36.72
C SER A 490 -12.69 29.52 -36.47
N VAL A 491 -13.70 28.87 -37.03
CA VAL A 491 -13.96 27.42 -36.94
C VAL A 491 -14.06 26.85 -38.35
N GLU A 492 -13.37 25.74 -38.58
CA GLU A 492 -13.45 24.92 -39.78
C GLU A 492 -14.60 23.90 -39.63
N ILE A 493 -15.51 23.83 -40.60
CA ILE A 493 -16.68 22.93 -40.61
C ILE A 493 -16.69 22.16 -41.94
N SER A 494 -17.02 20.87 -41.92
CA SER A 494 -17.07 20.07 -43.15
C SER A 494 -18.17 20.57 -44.10
N ALA A 495 -17.92 20.54 -45.41
CA ALA A 495 -18.85 21.06 -46.42
C ALA A 495 -20.18 20.29 -46.46
N ALA A 496 -20.19 19.03 -46.02
CA ALA A 496 -21.39 18.23 -45.85
C ALA A 496 -22.30 18.70 -44.70
N ALA A 497 -21.71 19.25 -43.62
CA ALA A 497 -22.46 19.71 -42.44
C ALA A 497 -22.74 21.23 -42.45
N LEU A 498 -21.99 22.00 -43.25
CA LEU A 498 -22.16 23.46 -43.36
C LEU A 498 -23.59 23.92 -43.74
N PRO A 499 -24.34 23.28 -44.66
CA PRO A 499 -25.69 23.72 -45.00
C PRO A 499 -26.65 23.59 -43.81
N ALA A 500 -26.67 22.42 -43.15
CA ALA A 500 -27.49 22.18 -41.97
C ALA A 500 -27.10 23.09 -40.79
N PHE A 501 -25.81 23.40 -40.64
CA PHE A 501 -25.33 24.38 -39.66
C PHE A 501 -25.84 25.79 -39.93
N LEU A 502 -25.92 26.21 -41.20
CA LEU A 502 -26.43 27.52 -41.60
C LEU A 502 -27.96 27.60 -41.53
N GLU A 503 -28.69 26.51 -41.82
CA GLU A 503 -30.15 26.43 -41.65
C GLU A 503 -30.57 26.33 -40.17
N GLY A 504 -29.73 25.76 -39.30
CA GLY A 504 -29.93 25.74 -37.85
C GLY A 504 -29.72 27.11 -37.18
N LEU A 505 -29.13 28.08 -37.89
CA LEU A 505 -29.04 29.47 -37.45
C LEU A 505 -30.27 30.23 -37.92
N GLY A 506 -31.01 30.82 -36.97
CA GLY A 506 -32.16 31.67 -37.28
C GLY A 506 -31.78 32.90 -38.13
N PRO A 507 -32.76 33.65 -38.66
CA PRO A 507 -32.55 34.69 -39.67
C PRO A 507 -31.56 35.81 -39.28
N ASP A 508 -31.30 36.01 -37.99
CA ASP A 508 -30.31 36.98 -37.48
C ASP A 508 -28.85 36.46 -37.48
N GLY A 509 -28.62 35.17 -37.73
CA GLY A 509 -27.28 34.56 -37.76
C GLY A 509 -26.59 34.42 -36.40
N VAL A 510 -27.36 34.26 -35.31
CA VAL A 510 -26.86 34.32 -33.92
C VAL A 510 -27.04 32.99 -33.17
N ILE A 511 -25.99 32.55 -32.48
CA ILE A 511 -25.97 31.42 -31.55
C ILE A 511 -26.36 31.87 -30.13
N GLU A 512 -26.93 30.94 -29.35
CA GLU A 512 -27.17 31.03 -27.90
C GLU A 512 -26.03 31.78 -27.18
N LYS A 513 -26.39 32.78 -26.35
CA LYS A 513 -25.55 33.84 -25.75
C LYS A 513 -25.22 35.06 -26.64
N GLY A 514 -25.82 35.22 -27.82
CA GLY A 514 -25.63 36.43 -28.63
C GLY A 514 -24.35 36.43 -29.45
N ILE A 515 -23.83 35.25 -29.79
CA ILE A 515 -22.61 35.10 -30.58
C ILE A 515 -23.01 35.09 -32.06
N ALA A 516 -22.71 36.16 -32.79
CA ALA A 516 -22.98 36.25 -34.22
C ALA A 516 -22.03 35.34 -35.02
N VAL A 517 -22.54 34.81 -36.13
CA VAL A 517 -21.89 33.79 -36.95
C VAL A 517 -21.79 34.27 -38.40
N ARG A 518 -20.58 34.27 -38.97
CA ARG A 518 -20.34 34.75 -40.34
C ARG A 518 -19.48 33.75 -41.12
N ARG A 519 -19.91 33.31 -42.30
CA ARG A 519 -19.05 32.54 -43.21
C ARG A 519 -17.85 33.39 -43.65
N ILE A 520 -16.67 32.78 -43.73
CA ILE A 520 -15.42 33.40 -44.18
C ILE A 520 -14.70 32.46 -45.15
N ASP A 521 -14.03 33.01 -46.16
CA ASP A 521 -13.40 32.23 -47.24
C ASP A 521 -12.03 31.63 -46.85
N GLY A 522 -11.62 31.84 -45.60
CA GLY A 522 -10.44 31.27 -44.97
C GLY A 522 -10.28 31.83 -43.55
N PRO A 523 -9.43 31.24 -42.70
CA PRO A 523 -9.18 31.75 -41.36
C PRO A 523 -8.56 33.16 -41.45
N HIS A 524 -9.14 34.12 -40.71
CA HIS A 524 -8.62 35.49 -40.65
C HIS A 524 -7.14 35.49 -40.24
N GLY A 525 -6.35 36.36 -40.89
CA GLY A 525 -4.90 36.41 -40.72
C GLY A 525 -4.08 35.71 -41.81
N SER A 526 -4.70 35.11 -42.83
CA SER A 526 -4.01 34.57 -44.01
C SER A 526 -3.55 35.67 -44.98
N ALA A 527 -2.57 36.49 -44.57
CA ALA A 527 -1.84 37.36 -45.49
C ALA A 527 -1.07 36.51 -46.53
N ALA A 528 -1.16 36.88 -47.81
CA ALA A 528 -0.61 36.08 -48.90
C ALA A 528 0.94 36.02 -48.86
N ALA A 529 1.48 34.81 -48.89
CA ALA A 529 2.91 34.55 -48.95
C ALA A 529 3.22 33.38 -49.93
N THR A 530 3.00 33.63 -51.23
CA THR A 530 3.40 32.71 -52.30
C THR A 530 4.92 32.69 -52.47
N SER A 531 5.56 31.63 -51.96
CA SER A 531 6.88 31.15 -52.42
C SER A 531 6.96 29.64 -52.18
N PRO A 532 7.23 28.79 -53.19
CA PRO A 532 7.46 27.37 -52.98
C PRO A 532 8.72 27.18 -52.14
N ARG A 533 8.65 26.36 -51.09
CA ARG A 533 9.86 25.93 -50.36
C ARG A 533 10.43 24.70 -51.05
N GLU A 534 11.38 24.94 -51.95
CA GLU A 534 12.11 23.89 -52.66
C GLU A 534 12.73 22.86 -51.70
N THR A 535 12.83 21.63 -52.19
CA THR A 535 13.51 20.51 -51.51
C THR A 535 15.01 20.80 -51.43
N ALA A 536 15.48 21.29 -50.28
CA ALA A 536 16.90 21.43 -50.01
C ALA A 536 17.55 20.04 -49.86
N GLU A 537 18.24 19.61 -50.91
CA GLU A 537 19.00 18.36 -50.97
C GLU A 537 20.11 18.29 -49.91
N GLU A 538 20.59 17.07 -49.64
CA GLU A 538 21.75 16.84 -48.79
C GLU A 538 22.99 17.55 -49.35
N ARG A 539 23.76 18.23 -48.48
CA ARG A 539 25.13 18.66 -48.80
C ARG A 539 26.15 17.90 -47.94
N PRO A 540 27.18 17.29 -48.56
CA PRO A 540 28.08 16.38 -47.87
C PRO A 540 29.09 17.12 -46.98
N ARG A 541 29.54 16.43 -45.91
CA ARG A 541 30.66 16.87 -45.07
C ARG A 541 31.95 16.16 -45.47
N ASP A 542 32.64 16.69 -46.47
CA ASP A 542 33.93 16.12 -46.88
C ASP A 542 35.12 16.63 -46.03
N ARG A 543 35.67 15.69 -45.27
CA ARG A 543 37.09 15.43 -45.01
C ARG A 543 38.08 16.61 -44.97
N LYS A 544 38.80 16.70 -43.83
CA LYS A 544 40.26 16.92 -43.87
C LYS A 544 41.01 16.12 -42.78
N ALA A 545 42.03 15.40 -43.23
CA ALA A 545 43.01 14.57 -42.53
C ALA A 545 44.25 14.49 -43.48
N PRO A 546 45.48 14.12 -43.07
CA PRO A 546 45.85 13.19 -41.99
C PRO A 546 46.96 13.68 -41.02
N ALA A 547 47.46 12.75 -40.19
CA ALA A 547 48.53 12.89 -39.17
C ALA A 547 49.95 12.64 -39.78
N PRO A 548 51.10 12.43 -39.05
CA PRO A 548 51.34 11.96 -37.66
C PRO A 548 52.31 12.89 -36.85
N SER A 549 53.12 12.54 -35.82
CA SER A 549 53.54 11.28 -35.15
C SER A 549 54.08 11.50 -33.71
N ALA A 550 54.33 10.38 -32.98
CA ALA A 550 55.21 10.20 -31.80
C ALA A 550 54.84 10.89 -30.46
N GLY A 551 55.26 10.41 -29.27
CA GLY A 551 55.94 9.14 -28.93
C GLY A 551 56.51 9.12 -27.48
N ASP A 552 56.26 8.02 -26.75
CA ASP A 552 56.86 7.61 -25.44
C ASP A 552 56.79 8.49 -24.16
N LYS A 553 56.07 7.96 -23.14
CA LYS A 553 56.49 7.59 -21.74
C LYS A 553 57.22 8.61 -20.80
N PRO A 554 57.38 8.35 -19.46
CA PRO A 554 56.64 7.48 -18.50
C PRO A 554 56.32 8.20 -17.13
N ASN A 555 56.01 7.41 -16.10
CA ASN A 555 55.90 7.72 -14.64
C ASN A 555 57.16 7.08 -13.92
N PRO A 556 57.32 6.87 -12.56
CA PRO A 556 56.50 7.22 -11.38
C PRO A 556 57.24 7.59 -10.02
N LYS A 557 56.44 7.83 -8.95
CA LYS A 557 56.62 7.39 -7.51
C LYS A 557 57.55 8.13 -6.50
N ILE A 558 57.21 7.91 -5.19
CA ILE A 558 57.98 8.06 -3.91
C ILE A 558 58.25 9.51 -3.44
N ALA A 559 58.13 9.99 -2.17
CA ALA A 559 57.85 9.51 -0.78
C ALA A 559 59.05 9.54 0.21
N MET A 560 58.80 9.87 1.50
CA MET A 560 59.73 9.90 2.68
C MET A 560 60.81 11.03 2.69
N ASP A 561 61.35 11.57 3.81
CA ASP A 561 61.02 11.56 5.27
C ASP A 561 61.82 12.67 6.05
N VAL A 562 61.51 12.95 7.34
CA VAL A 562 62.29 13.66 8.44
C VAL A 562 62.86 15.11 8.22
N ASP A 563 63.27 15.95 9.21
CA ASP A 563 63.14 16.00 10.70
C ASP A 563 63.10 17.47 11.26
N ARG A 564 62.60 17.62 12.50
CA ARG A 564 62.84 18.63 13.60
C ARG A 564 63.15 20.14 13.44
N SER A 565 62.65 20.87 14.46
CA SER A 565 63.16 22.13 15.11
C SER A 565 62.82 23.48 14.43
N SER A 566 62.60 24.61 15.12
CA SER A 566 62.37 24.89 16.57
C SER A 566 61.70 26.27 16.82
N ALA A 567 61.07 26.42 18.00
CA ALA A 567 60.93 27.65 18.82
C ALA A 567 60.04 28.87 18.42
N THR A 568 59.43 29.44 19.48
CA THR A 568 59.01 30.85 19.73
C THR A 568 57.73 31.51 19.16
N ALA A 569 57.15 32.34 20.05
CA ALA A 569 56.30 33.54 19.86
C ALA A 569 54.77 33.44 19.58
N LYS A 570 54.01 34.27 20.33
CA LYS A 570 52.63 34.73 20.08
C LYS A 570 52.68 36.20 19.62
N PRO A 571 51.68 36.70 18.85
CA PRO A 571 50.83 37.80 19.35
C PRO A 571 49.32 37.51 19.13
N GLN A 572 48.43 37.65 20.12
CA GLN A 572 47.75 38.87 20.61
C GLN A 572 46.55 39.38 19.76
N LYS A 573 45.37 39.45 20.41
CA LYS A 573 44.29 40.41 20.11
C LYS A 573 44.45 41.65 21.03
N PRO A 574 44.10 42.85 20.56
CA PRO A 574 43.23 43.75 21.35
C PRO A 574 42.31 44.63 20.44
N PRO A 575 41.52 45.59 20.96
CA PRO A 575 41.00 45.79 22.33
C PRO A 575 39.45 45.93 22.42
N ARG A 576 38.94 46.08 23.64
CA ARG A 576 37.61 46.67 23.98
C ARG A 576 37.82 48.01 24.69
N ARG A 577 36.83 48.92 24.63
CA ARG A 577 36.44 49.92 25.67
C ARG A 577 34.97 50.33 25.45
N ALA A 578 34.21 50.85 26.41
CA ALA A 578 34.17 50.69 27.89
C ALA A 578 32.78 51.24 28.35
N ASP A 579 32.16 50.74 29.42
CA ASP A 579 31.96 51.38 30.75
C ASP A 579 30.46 51.16 31.15
N ALA A 580 29.98 51.13 32.41
CA ALA A 580 30.60 51.09 33.75
C ALA A 580 29.71 50.28 34.76
N ALA A 581 29.96 50.40 36.07
CA ALA A 581 29.34 49.67 37.21
C ALA A 581 27.83 50.01 37.44
N SER A 582 27.01 49.33 38.29
CA SER A 582 27.27 48.71 39.61
C SER A 582 26.25 47.60 40.01
N LYS A 583 26.56 46.84 41.09
CA LYS A 583 25.66 45.94 41.88
C LYS A 583 24.91 46.75 42.99
N PRO A 584 23.92 46.23 43.78
CA PRO A 584 23.59 44.83 44.17
C PRO A 584 22.08 44.42 44.14
N PRO A 585 21.68 43.18 44.55
CA PRO A 585 20.30 42.64 44.45
C PRO A 585 19.53 42.52 45.79
N ARG A 586 18.25 42.09 45.77
CA ARG A 586 17.35 41.51 46.82
C ARG A 586 15.85 41.69 46.42
N ASP A 587 14.78 41.10 47.00
CA ASP A 587 14.53 39.95 47.89
C ASP A 587 13.04 39.44 47.69
N ALA A 588 12.49 38.57 48.54
CA ALA A 588 11.29 37.76 48.27
C ALA A 588 9.92 38.17 48.93
N ARG A 589 8.81 37.79 48.26
CA ARG A 589 7.45 37.42 48.82
C ARG A 589 6.63 38.55 49.54
N PRO A 590 5.37 38.34 50.06
CA PRO A 590 4.40 37.21 50.02
C PRO A 590 2.88 37.59 49.77
N THR A 591 1.95 36.62 50.01
CA THR A 591 0.53 36.72 50.51
C THR A 591 -0.68 37.19 49.65
N LYS A 592 -1.61 36.23 49.33
CA LYS A 592 -3.01 36.00 49.85
C LYS A 592 -4.04 37.17 49.98
N PRO A 593 -5.39 36.91 50.10
CA PRO A 593 -6.27 35.81 49.61
C PRO A 593 -7.71 36.29 49.17
N ALA A 594 -8.73 35.41 49.28
CA ALA A 594 -10.21 35.67 49.36
C ALA A 594 -10.99 35.93 48.04
N LYS A 595 -12.34 35.79 47.96
CA LYS A 595 -13.36 34.79 48.43
C LYS A 595 -14.76 35.23 47.89
N PHE A 596 -15.79 34.38 48.00
CA PHE A 596 -17.21 34.56 47.57
C PHE A 596 -17.44 34.66 46.04
N ALA A 597 -18.40 33.99 45.38
CA ALA A 597 -19.56 33.13 45.68
C ALA A 597 -20.98 33.74 45.57
N ALA A 598 -21.70 33.26 44.55
CA ALA A 598 -23.15 32.98 44.44
C ALA A 598 -24.21 34.12 44.46
N LYS A 599 -25.08 34.09 43.43
CA LYS A 599 -26.54 34.34 43.37
C LYS A 599 -27.03 33.75 42.02
N SER A 600 -27.92 32.75 41.96
CA SER A 600 -29.41 32.81 42.02
C SER A 600 -30.04 33.75 40.98
N GLY A 601 -31.05 33.38 40.17
CA GLY A 601 -31.81 32.12 40.01
C GLY A 601 -33.13 32.36 39.24
N ARG A 602 -34.03 31.35 39.11
CA ARG A 602 -35.35 31.37 38.38
C ARG A 602 -35.24 31.55 36.84
N SER A 603 -36.22 31.22 35.97
CA SER A 603 -37.51 30.47 36.02
C SER A 603 -37.91 30.05 34.56
N VAL A 604 -38.75 29.06 34.18
CA VAL A 604 -39.98 28.40 34.73
C VAL A 604 -41.26 29.26 34.49
N LYS A 605 -42.35 28.83 33.80
CA LYS A 605 -42.74 27.52 33.20
C LYS A 605 -43.84 27.66 32.08
N ALA A 606 -43.73 26.88 31.00
CA ALA A 606 -44.79 26.23 30.18
C ALA A 606 -45.97 26.99 29.48
N GLY A 607 -46.35 26.48 28.30
CA GLY A 607 -47.62 26.68 27.53
C GLY A 607 -47.42 26.18 26.07
N LYS A 608 -48.07 25.14 25.53
CA LYS A 608 -49.49 24.97 25.08
C LYS A 608 -49.98 26.15 24.22
N ALA A 609 -50.48 26.00 22.98
CA ALA A 609 -50.63 24.86 22.03
C ALA A 609 -50.88 25.43 20.59
N GLY A 610 -51.02 24.71 19.47
CA GLY A 610 -51.04 23.27 19.13
C GLY A 610 -51.56 23.02 17.68
N ASP A 611 -51.93 21.77 17.37
CA ASP A 611 -52.65 21.29 16.14
C ASP A 611 -51.88 21.24 14.79
N ALA A 612 -52.53 20.62 13.80
CA ALA A 612 -52.23 20.46 12.36
C ALA A 612 -51.23 19.37 11.89
N SER A 613 -51.80 18.50 11.03
CA SER A 613 -51.21 17.49 10.13
C SER A 613 -50.24 18.10 9.07
N ASN A 614 -49.46 17.37 8.25
CA ASN A 614 -49.96 16.32 7.35
C ASN A 614 -48.89 15.44 6.65
N THR A 615 -49.35 14.25 6.21
CA THR A 615 -48.79 13.30 5.21
C THR A 615 -47.29 13.22 4.94
N SER A 616 -46.73 12.04 5.24
CA SER A 616 -45.79 11.38 4.31
C SER A 616 -46.57 10.76 3.13
N LYS A 617 -45.94 10.61 1.95
CA LYS A 617 -46.47 9.80 0.84
C LYS A 617 -45.46 8.72 0.43
N ARG A 618 -45.94 7.48 0.39
CA ARG A 618 -45.25 6.34 -0.23
C ARG A 618 -45.45 6.38 -1.76
N PHE A 619 -44.54 5.72 -2.47
CA PHE A 619 -44.84 5.13 -3.78
C PHE A 619 -44.58 3.62 -3.70
N SER A 620 -45.34 2.83 -4.48
CA SER A 620 -45.29 1.38 -4.49
C SER A 620 -45.46 0.86 -5.92
N PRO A 621 -44.77 -0.22 -6.33
CA PRO A 621 -45.17 -1.04 -7.47
C PRO A 621 -46.10 -2.19 -7.04
N SER A 622 -46.99 -2.60 -7.94
CA SER A 622 -47.69 -3.89 -7.93
C SER A 622 -46.77 -4.99 -8.53
N SER A 623 -47.11 -6.29 -8.64
CA SER A 623 -48.39 -7.01 -8.48
C SER A 623 -48.12 -8.47 -8.06
N LYS A 624 -49.13 -9.17 -7.52
CA LYS A 624 -49.18 -10.64 -7.47
C LYS A 624 -49.77 -11.24 -8.76
N PRO A 625 -49.62 -12.56 -8.98
CA PRO A 625 -50.77 -13.46 -8.86
C PRO A 625 -50.57 -14.60 -7.83
N ASP A 626 -51.59 -15.46 -7.66
CA ASP A 626 -51.74 -16.42 -6.54
C ASP A 626 -51.68 -17.91 -6.93
N ARG A 627 -51.70 -18.77 -5.88
CA ARG A 627 -51.81 -20.26 -5.86
C ARG A 627 -50.56 -21.03 -6.35
N ALA A 628 -50.24 -22.22 -5.82
CA ALA A 628 -51.05 -23.15 -5.00
C ALA A 628 -50.28 -23.74 -3.80
N LYS A 629 -50.97 -24.53 -2.94
CA LYS A 629 -50.37 -25.33 -1.87
C LYS A 629 -50.30 -26.80 -2.26
N THR A 630 -49.15 -27.44 -2.08
CA THR A 630 -49.00 -28.89 -1.93
C THR A 630 -48.22 -29.20 -0.65
N ARG A 631 -48.60 -30.26 0.05
CA ARG A 631 -47.89 -30.74 1.26
C ARG A 631 -46.92 -31.85 0.86
N GLY A 632 -45.66 -31.74 1.28
CA GLY A 632 -44.67 -32.82 1.25
C GLY A 632 -44.11 -33.07 2.65
N SER A 633 -44.01 -34.33 3.06
CA SER A 633 -43.58 -34.75 4.40
C SER A 633 -42.08 -35.07 4.46
N GLY A 634 -41.38 -34.56 5.47
CA GLY A 634 -40.00 -34.95 5.82
C GLY A 634 -39.93 -35.71 7.16
N PRO A 635 -39.01 -36.68 7.33
CA PRO A 635 -39.01 -37.59 8.49
C PRO A 635 -38.31 -37.03 9.74
N LYS A 636 -38.66 -37.59 10.91
CA LYS A 636 -37.98 -37.32 12.20
C LYS A 636 -36.67 -38.11 12.32
N ARG A 637 -35.66 -37.50 12.97
CA ARG A 637 -34.53 -38.23 13.59
C ARG A 637 -34.80 -38.48 15.09
N PRO A 638 -34.30 -39.58 15.68
CA PRO A 638 -34.48 -39.90 17.10
C PRO A 638 -33.42 -39.24 18.01
N SER A 639 -33.73 -39.15 19.30
CA SER A 639 -32.80 -38.71 20.35
C SER A 639 -31.98 -39.89 20.92
N PRO A 640 -30.74 -39.66 21.41
CA PRO A 640 -29.97 -40.70 22.10
C PRO A 640 -30.48 -40.93 23.54
N ALA A 641 -30.38 -42.16 24.03
CA ALA A 641 -30.79 -42.56 25.37
C ALA A 641 -29.65 -42.42 26.41
N SER A 642 -30.00 -42.26 27.69
CA SER A 642 -29.06 -42.15 28.80
C SER A 642 -28.78 -43.50 29.47
N GLY A 643 -27.53 -43.97 29.37
CA GLY A 643 -27.07 -45.20 30.03
C GLY A 643 -26.58 -44.96 31.47
N LYS A 644 -27.02 -45.80 32.42
CA LYS A 644 -26.53 -45.83 33.80
C LYS A 644 -25.89 -47.19 34.11
N ARG A 645 -24.69 -47.15 34.74
CA ARG A 645 -24.06 -48.11 35.66
C ARG A 645 -24.44 -49.61 35.61
N GLY A 646 -23.42 -50.46 35.59
CA GLY A 646 -23.25 -51.45 36.68
C GLY A 646 -22.77 -52.86 36.31
N SER A 647 -21.59 -53.24 36.82
CA SER A 647 -21.02 -54.61 36.93
C SER A 647 -20.85 -55.45 35.64
N ARG A 648 -19.85 -56.33 35.54
CA ARG A 648 -18.86 -56.81 36.52
C ARG A 648 -17.43 -56.44 36.13
#